data_AF-A0A1W9W931-F1
#
_entry.id   AF-A0A1W9W931-F1
#
_cell.length_a   1.000
_cell.length_b   1.000
_cell.length_c   1.000
_cell.angle_alpha   90.00
_cell.angle_beta   90.00
_cell.angle_gamma   90.00
#
_symmetry.space_group_name_H-M   'P 1'
#
loop_
_entity.id
_entity.type
_entity.pdbx_description
1 polymer ?
#
loop_
_entity_poly.entity_id
_entity_poly.type
_entity_poly.pdbx_seq_one_letter_code
_entity_poly.pdbx_strand_id
1 'polypeptide(L)'
;FYDGRGWNDPFTETVYYIPEYYDDVSFIEDATEIDVTNDQTVSGIDAVLAYEIITPPQTGNGHIMGNVSDEDGNPLEYVMVEVYQKDTTRQEWYPVTWSETDGNGNYDATDLISGTYRIGFYGWGNTDPYSIPVFYVPEYYDDVTTLEDATDITLAVDQTVNGIDAVLTAEEYDDNGNVPPVITDTMLAIFALSFDQPLTSSAALAPLFPETFESIVSATMDKANKTAIILVDLEGGSDTSIWVINDGTAVLMNGLPDEKGYLTTAIDEYDMSDGSMLGGFLTWAISNYSLSNTQVTFSYIGHSSAVVPDVEHLAGLQFRSDESSGLFPLPSGINAHDRYTDSHPRLSILSVQDLAHALDVATNGGENPIAHLDLTKCFAATIEEFYALYPYSEAMSGSPNYTYFDPIISGAVLQALQPNMSPQQIANITIAIQDDLLPDTGHPRLLVAVDSEQVNAVKTAWEATSLELLNLFETDYDGTKEKMLNAYHNSGKYDTTFCEPQDWELEAADALSDMGNFAEQLGIEFGETSAIGIAANETNTLLENAIFARYFVNGQPWFAATEPQPTWTFDEYMGIGLYTDFQGTTVAGTSKTYLSWQAHWYTDKVTSDNPNPYSFVTDTSWDDVFQQFWQGESIGTTVCLQVLRSSQRAYNSINQFTVYLPIIMQ
;
A
#
# COMPACT_ATOMS: atom_id res chain seq x y z
N PHE A 1 43.09 48.53 16.37
CA PHE A 1 44.07 48.86 17.43
C PHE A 1 43.33 48.85 18.76
N TYR A 2 43.76 48.02 19.71
CA TYR A 2 43.27 48.01 21.10
C TYR A 2 44.05 49.05 21.93
N ASP A 3 43.36 49.86 22.74
CA ASP A 3 43.67 50.10 24.17
C ASP A 3 42.61 51.05 24.79
N GLY A 4 42.25 50.81 26.06
CA GLY A 4 41.92 51.91 26.98
C GLY A 4 40.62 51.80 27.75
N ARG A 5 40.48 50.84 28.67
CA ARG A 5 39.51 50.95 29.78
C ARG A 5 39.86 52.17 30.64
N GLY A 6 39.00 53.19 30.65
CA GLY A 6 38.92 54.23 31.67
C GLY A 6 37.75 53.95 32.61
N TRP A 7 38.01 53.95 33.91
CA TRP A 7 37.02 53.85 34.99
C TRP A 7 36.09 55.08 35.02
N ASN A 8 34.78 54.83 34.94
CA ASN A 8 33.59 55.60 35.33
C ASN A 8 33.66 57.14 35.54
N ASP A 9 33.02 57.87 34.62
CA ASP A 9 32.13 59.00 34.93
C ASP A 9 30.75 58.66 34.33
N PRO A 10 29.64 58.60 35.10
CA PRO A 10 28.34 58.19 34.58
C PRO A 10 27.54 59.31 33.89
N PHE A 11 28.14 60.45 33.51
CA PHE A 11 27.38 61.58 32.90
C PHE A 11 28.01 62.21 31.65
N THR A 12 28.56 61.43 30.71
CA THR A 12 28.89 61.99 29.38
C THR A 12 27.95 61.43 28.32
N GLU A 13 27.14 62.31 27.71
CA GLU A 13 26.36 62.06 26.51
C GLU A 13 27.24 61.38 25.45
N THR A 14 26.86 60.18 25.01
CA THR A 14 27.53 59.53 23.87
C THR A 14 26.88 60.07 22.60
N VAL A 15 27.65 60.87 21.85
CA VAL A 15 27.25 61.39 20.55
C VAL A 15 27.52 60.33 19.49
N TYR A 16 26.48 59.84 18.83
CA TYR A 16 26.59 58.97 17.66
C TYR A 16 26.41 59.80 16.40
N TYR A 17 27.39 59.73 15.50
CA TYR A 17 27.24 60.30 14.16
C TYR A 17 26.50 59.30 13.28
N ILE A 18 25.46 59.78 12.60
CA ILE A 18 24.63 59.00 11.68
C ILE A 18 25.40 58.90 10.35
N PRO A 19 25.69 57.69 9.84
CA PRO A 19 26.32 57.54 8.53
C PRO A 19 25.39 58.04 7.42
N GLU A 20 25.96 58.73 6.43
CA GLU A 20 25.28 59.22 5.23
C GLU A 20 26.14 58.93 3.98
N TYR A 21 25.51 58.96 2.81
CA TYR A 21 26.20 58.92 1.51
C TYR A 21 26.29 60.34 0.91
N TYR A 22 27.14 60.51 -0.11
CA TYR A 22 27.46 61.85 -0.64
C TYR A 22 26.21 62.61 -1.12
N ASP A 23 26.14 63.88 -0.71
CA ASP A 23 25.01 64.82 -0.90
C ASP A 23 23.82 64.62 0.07
N ASP A 24 24.12 64.35 1.35
CA ASP A 24 23.17 64.26 2.48
C ASP A 24 22.00 63.28 2.27
N VAL A 25 22.27 62.11 1.69
CA VAL A 25 21.27 61.06 1.46
C VAL A 25 21.53 59.80 2.29
N SER A 26 20.45 59.10 2.64
CA SER A 26 20.48 57.94 3.55
C SER A 26 20.74 56.59 2.86
N PHE A 27 20.60 56.53 1.53
CA PHE A 27 20.77 55.31 0.75
C PHE A 27 21.80 55.49 -0.36
N ILE A 28 22.56 54.44 -0.65
CA ILE A 28 23.63 54.49 -1.65
C ILE A 28 23.07 54.69 -3.06
N GLU A 29 21.89 54.15 -3.36
CA GLU A 29 21.21 54.32 -4.64
C GLU A 29 20.77 55.77 -4.93
N ASP A 30 20.61 56.59 -3.90
CA ASP A 30 20.21 57.99 -4.01
C ASP A 30 21.42 58.95 -4.03
N ALA A 31 22.63 58.43 -3.83
CA ALA A 31 23.84 59.25 -3.74
C ALA A 31 24.23 59.85 -5.08
N THR A 32 24.65 61.11 -5.09
CA THR A 32 25.18 61.73 -6.30
C THR A 32 26.50 61.05 -6.69
N GLU A 33 26.55 60.47 -7.90
CA GLU A 33 27.75 59.79 -8.41
C GLU A 33 28.92 60.77 -8.57
N ILE A 34 30.11 60.35 -8.10
CA ILE A 34 31.35 61.12 -8.22
C ILE A 34 32.25 60.47 -9.28
N ASP A 35 32.27 61.06 -10.48
CA ASP A 35 33.16 60.62 -11.56
C ASP A 35 34.61 61.00 -11.31
N VAL A 36 35.48 60.00 -11.14
CA VAL A 36 36.94 60.20 -11.07
C VAL A 36 37.59 59.66 -12.34
N THR A 37 38.14 60.56 -13.16
CA THR A 37 38.91 60.17 -14.36
C THR A 37 40.40 59.98 -14.04
N ASN A 38 41.10 59.16 -14.85
CA ASN A 38 42.49 58.79 -14.60
C ASN A 38 43.40 60.02 -14.38
N ASP A 39 44.25 59.94 -13.37
CA ASP A 39 45.22 60.96 -12.96
C ASP A 39 44.61 62.32 -12.54
N GLN A 40 43.32 62.37 -12.19
CA GLN A 40 42.67 63.56 -11.64
C GLN A 40 42.36 63.42 -10.14
N THR A 41 42.51 64.52 -9.39
CA THR A 41 42.01 64.64 -8.02
C THR A 41 40.70 65.43 -8.05
N VAL A 42 39.62 64.81 -7.60
CA VAL A 42 38.34 65.49 -7.33
C VAL A 42 38.37 65.98 -5.88
N SER A 43 38.10 67.26 -5.66
CA SER A 43 38.17 67.92 -4.35
C SER A 43 36.88 68.70 -4.09
N GLY A 44 36.53 68.94 -2.81
CA GLY A 44 35.25 69.56 -2.42
C GLY A 44 34.12 68.56 -2.17
N ILE A 45 34.48 67.30 -1.92
CA ILE A 45 33.58 66.23 -1.48
C ILE A 45 33.63 66.20 0.05
N ASP A 46 32.95 67.15 0.70
CA ASP A 46 32.91 67.30 2.16
C ASP A 46 31.54 66.87 2.70
N ALA A 47 31.48 66.30 3.91
CA ALA A 47 30.24 65.84 4.56
C ALA A 47 30.11 66.43 5.97
N VAL A 48 28.87 66.67 6.42
CA VAL A 48 28.56 67.14 7.78
C VAL A 48 27.57 66.17 8.40
N LEU A 49 28.11 65.14 9.07
CA LEU A 49 27.30 64.09 9.67
C LEU A 49 26.34 64.65 10.71
N ALA A 50 25.06 64.33 10.54
CA ALA A 50 24.07 64.47 11.61
C ALA A 50 24.49 63.62 12.82
N TYR A 51 24.12 64.05 14.02
CA TYR A 51 24.39 63.28 15.23
C TYR A 51 23.14 63.15 16.10
N GLU A 52 23.05 62.06 16.83
CA GLU A 52 22.01 61.80 17.82
C GLU A 52 22.62 61.76 19.23
N ILE A 53 21.95 62.40 20.19
CA ILE A 53 22.31 62.34 21.62
C ILE A 53 21.48 61.24 22.26
N ILE A 54 22.13 60.15 22.63
CA ILE A 54 21.49 59.08 23.39
C ILE A 54 21.61 59.43 24.88
N THR A 55 20.49 59.79 25.53
CA THR A 55 20.39 59.78 26.99
C THR A 55 20.53 58.34 27.50
N PRO A 56 21.21 58.09 28.64
CA PRO A 56 21.39 56.73 29.16
C PRO A 56 20.03 56.03 29.35
N PRO A 57 19.98 54.69 29.20
CA PRO A 57 18.73 53.93 29.23
C PRO A 57 17.96 54.23 30.51
N GLN A 58 16.67 54.51 30.38
CA GLN A 58 15.76 54.50 31.51
C GLN A 58 15.62 53.04 31.95
N THR A 59 16.16 52.68 33.11
CA THR A 59 15.90 51.38 33.72
C THR A 59 14.46 51.36 34.22
N GLY A 60 13.58 50.60 33.56
CA GLY A 60 12.27 50.21 34.10
C GLY A 60 12.37 48.86 34.80
N ASN A 61 11.47 48.54 35.74
CA ASN A 61 11.44 47.20 36.36
C ASN A 61 10.33 46.32 35.76
N GLY A 62 10.00 46.51 34.49
CA GLY A 62 9.01 45.71 33.79
C GLY A 62 9.58 44.36 33.32
N HIS A 63 8.71 43.37 33.21
CA HIS A 63 9.05 41.99 32.83
C HIS A 63 8.07 41.44 31.79
N ILE A 64 8.58 40.68 30.81
CA ILE A 64 7.79 39.83 29.92
C ILE A 64 8.30 38.39 30.08
N MET A 65 7.42 37.49 30.47
CA MET A 65 7.73 36.10 30.80
C MET A 65 6.87 35.13 29.98
N GLY A 66 7.44 33.98 29.66
CA GLY A 66 6.75 32.90 28.97
C GLY A 66 7.54 31.59 28.96
N ASN A 67 6.98 30.61 28.26
CA ASN A 67 7.53 29.29 28.08
C ASN A 67 7.66 28.94 26.59
N VAL A 68 8.72 28.24 26.21
CA VAL A 68 8.94 27.75 24.85
C VAL A 68 9.07 26.22 24.86
N SER A 69 8.30 25.56 24.01
CA SER A 69 8.34 24.10 23.80
C SER A 69 8.49 23.72 22.33
N ASP A 70 8.76 22.45 22.06
CA ASP A 70 8.54 21.86 20.72
C ASP A 70 7.08 21.41 20.53
N GLU A 71 6.78 20.91 19.33
CA GLU A 71 5.46 20.37 18.92
C GLU A 71 5.00 19.18 19.78
N ASP A 72 5.94 18.44 20.37
CA ASP A 72 5.66 17.31 21.27
C ASP A 72 5.41 17.78 22.72
N GLY A 73 5.55 19.08 23.00
CA GLY A 73 5.37 19.70 24.30
C GLY A 73 6.58 19.56 25.23
N ASN A 74 7.76 19.19 24.70
CA ASN A 74 9.00 19.20 25.47
C ASN A 74 9.54 20.63 25.61
N PRO A 75 10.01 21.04 26.81
CA PRO A 75 10.57 22.37 27.00
C PRO A 75 11.89 22.56 26.24
N LEU A 76 12.06 23.72 25.60
CA LEU A 76 13.27 24.05 24.86
C LEU A 76 14.19 24.97 25.67
N GLU A 77 15.38 24.47 26.04
CA GLU A 77 16.46 25.25 26.66
C GLU A 77 17.29 26.00 25.60
N TYR A 78 17.86 27.15 25.96
CA TYR A 78 18.73 27.98 25.09
C TYR A 78 18.07 28.60 23.85
N VAL A 79 16.74 28.73 23.85
CA VAL A 79 16.05 29.57 22.88
C VAL A 79 16.30 31.02 23.24
N MET A 80 16.86 31.79 22.30
CA MET A 80 17.01 33.23 22.39
C MET A 80 15.67 33.92 22.12
N VAL A 81 15.17 34.61 23.13
CA VAL A 81 13.95 35.40 23.09
C VAL A 81 14.32 36.87 22.99
N GLU A 82 14.13 37.48 21.83
CA GLU A 82 14.47 38.87 21.57
C GLU A 82 13.23 39.77 21.68
N VAL A 83 13.35 40.86 22.43
CA VAL A 83 12.26 41.81 22.66
C VAL A 83 12.48 43.07 21.84
N TYR A 84 11.49 43.42 21.03
CA TYR A 84 11.49 44.58 20.16
C TYR A 84 10.59 45.66 20.70
N GLN A 85 11.03 46.91 20.64
CA GLN A 85 10.21 48.09 20.93
C GLN A 85 10.08 48.95 19.68
N LYS A 86 8.91 49.58 19.50
CA LYS A 86 8.69 50.47 18.36
C LYS A 86 9.34 51.84 18.58
N ASP A 87 10.24 52.25 17.69
CA ASP A 87 10.72 53.64 17.63
C ASP A 87 9.60 54.51 17.05
N THR A 88 9.01 55.34 17.89
CA THR A 88 7.91 56.24 17.48
C THR A 88 8.32 57.29 16.43
N THR A 89 9.62 57.57 16.29
CA THR A 89 10.18 58.53 15.33
C THR A 89 10.42 57.90 13.97
N ARG A 90 10.98 56.68 13.94
CA ARG A 90 11.32 55.94 12.71
C ARG A 90 10.20 55.00 12.24
N GLN A 91 9.20 54.76 13.07
CA GLN A 91 8.11 53.78 12.84
C GLN A 91 8.59 52.34 12.63
N GLU A 92 9.80 52.02 13.08
CA GLU A 92 10.45 50.71 12.96
C GLU A 92 10.55 50.03 14.33
N TRP A 93 10.58 48.70 14.32
CA TRP A 93 10.82 47.89 15.52
C TRP A 93 12.33 47.65 15.67
N TYR A 94 12.86 47.86 16.87
CA TYR A 94 14.26 47.63 17.18
C TYR A 94 14.42 46.79 18.45
N PRO A 95 15.43 45.90 18.52
CA PRO A 95 15.67 45.08 19.68
C PRO A 95 16.12 45.94 20.87
N VAL A 96 15.52 45.70 22.04
CA VAL A 96 15.80 46.44 23.29
C VAL A 96 16.42 45.59 24.38
N THR A 97 16.13 44.29 24.39
CA THR A 97 16.69 43.31 25.32
C THR A 97 16.49 41.90 24.77
N TRP A 98 17.13 40.91 25.39
CA TRP A 98 16.93 39.50 25.10
C TRP A 98 17.03 38.66 26.38
N SER A 99 16.44 37.47 26.35
CA SER A 99 16.58 36.43 27.37
C SER A 99 16.84 35.09 26.69
N GLU A 100 17.45 34.15 27.40
CA GLU A 100 17.50 32.74 26.99
C GLU A 100 16.53 31.93 27.85
N THR A 101 15.95 30.88 27.28
CA THR A 101 15.14 29.93 28.02
C THR A 101 15.98 29.00 28.90
N ASP A 102 15.48 28.70 30.09
CA ASP A 102 16.08 27.74 31.02
C ASP A 102 15.75 26.28 30.65
N GLY A 103 16.30 25.32 31.41
CA GLY A 103 16.06 23.88 31.19
C GLY A 103 14.62 23.41 31.32
N ASN A 104 13.68 24.28 31.70
CA ASN A 104 12.24 24.03 31.69
C ASN A 104 11.52 24.87 30.62
N GLY A 105 12.25 25.49 29.69
CA GLY A 105 11.71 26.30 28.61
C GLY A 105 11.31 27.72 29.02
N ASN A 106 11.57 28.15 30.25
CA ASN A 106 11.09 29.46 30.74
C ASN A 106 12.08 30.58 30.45
N TYR A 107 11.57 31.74 30.04
CA TYR A 107 12.36 32.96 29.89
C TYR A 107 11.78 34.12 30.70
N ASP A 108 12.64 35.10 31.05
CA ASP A 108 12.26 36.34 31.74
C ASP A 108 13.02 37.52 31.13
N ALA A 109 12.34 38.27 30.26
CA ALA A 109 12.88 39.49 29.70
C ALA A 109 12.70 40.65 30.68
N THR A 110 13.81 41.11 31.27
CA THR A 110 13.84 42.12 32.34
C THR A 110 14.15 43.53 31.83
N ASP A 111 14.12 44.48 32.75
CA ASP A 111 14.56 45.87 32.58
C ASP A 111 13.73 46.68 31.56
N LEU A 112 12.47 46.29 31.36
CA LEU A 112 11.57 46.92 30.42
C LEU A 112 10.88 48.14 31.02
N ILE A 113 10.74 49.20 30.22
CA ILE A 113 9.95 50.39 30.55
C ILE A 113 8.49 50.20 30.10
N SER A 114 7.61 51.13 30.46
CA SER A 114 6.26 51.12 29.89
C SER A 114 6.31 51.37 28.38
N GLY A 115 5.65 50.55 27.59
CA GLY A 115 5.68 50.63 26.13
C GLY A 115 4.93 49.50 25.44
N THR A 116 5.03 49.45 24.12
CA THR A 116 4.50 48.36 23.31
C THR A 116 5.67 47.57 22.72
N TYR A 117 5.59 46.26 22.85
CA TYR A 117 6.64 45.31 22.54
C TYR A 117 6.17 44.22 21.59
N ARG A 118 7.11 43.63 20.88
CA ARG A 118 6.95 42.37 20.13
C ARG A 118 8.09 41.44 20.46
N ILE A 119 7.88 40.14 20.32
CA ILE A 119 8.82 39.11 20.75
C ILE A 119 9.13 38.21 19.57
N GLY A 120 10.42 37.98 19.33
CA GLY A 120 10.91 36.97 18.41
C GLY A 120 11.60 35.83 19.16
N PHE A 121 11.42 34.62 18.68
CA PHE A 121 12.00 33.40 19.22
C PHE A 121 12.96 32.81 18.20
N TYR A 122 14.22 32.61 18.61
CA TYR A 122 15.29 32.17 17.75
C TYR A 122 16.13 31.14 18.50
N GLY A 123 16.50 30.01 17.93
CA GLY A 123 17.49 29.20 18.64
C GLY A 123 17.75 27.81 18.13
N TRP A 124 18.66 27.18 18.87
CA TRP A 124 19.08 25.80 18.77
C TRP A 124 18.59 25.10 20.03
N GLY A 125 17.72 24.10 19.90
CA GLY A 125 17.34 23.31 21.07
C GLY A 125 18.36 22.20 21.25
N ASN A 126 19.27 22.34 22.22
CA ASN A 126 20.06 21.20 22.66
C ASN A 126 20.61 21.35 24.09
N THR A 127 20.50 20.29 24.87
CA THR A 127 21.04 20.11 26.23
C THR A 127 22.25 19.16 26.29
N ASP A 128 22.60 18.48 25.18
CA ASP A 128 23.68 17.50 25.05
C ASP A 128 24.77 17.93 24.05
N PRO A 129 25.99 18.23 24.51
CA PRO A 129 27.11 18.64 23.64
C PRO A 129 27.62 17.55 22.68
N TYR A 130 27.07 16.34 22.70
CA TYR A 130 27.40 15.25 21.78
C TYR A 130 26.31 14.93 20.74
N SER A 131 25.17 15.63 20.78
CA SER A 131 24.06 15.47 19.81
C SER A 131 24.17 16.47 18.65
N ILE A 132 23.66 16.07 17.47
CA ILE A 132 23.51 16.97 16.32
C ILE A 132 22.60 18.15 16.75
N PRO A 133 22.96 19.41 16.48
CA PRO A 133 22.13 20.56 16.87
C PRO A 133 20.79 20.49 16.12
N VAL A 134 19.68 20.44 16.88
CA VAL A 134 18.33 20.62 16.33
C VAL A 134 18.12 22.13 16.15
N PHE A 135 17.85 22.53 14.92
CA PHE A 135 17.48 23.89 14.59
C PHE A 135 15.97 24.03 14.70
N TYR A 136 15.49 25.19 15.10
CA TYR A 136 14.07 25.49 15.14
C TYR A 136 13.78 26.68 14.22
N VAL A 137 12.64 26.63 13.52
CA VAL A 137 12.20 27.73 12.66
C VAL A 137 11.97 28.97 13.53
N PRO A 138 12.59 30.13 13.23
CA PRO A 138 12.30 31.35 13.96
C PRO A 138 10.87 31.82 13.75
N GLU A 139 10.23 32.27 14.81
CA GLU A 139 8.88 32.84 14.77
C GLU A 139 8.77 34.05 15.71
N TYR A 140 7.63 34.72 15.64
CA TYR A 140 7.27 35.83 16.50
C TYR A 140 5.92 35.58 17.15
N TYR A 141 5.73 36.12 18.35
CA TYR A 141 4.46 36.02 19.08
C TYR A 141 3.31 36.64 18.26
N ASP A 142 2.17 36.01 17.99
CA ASP A 142 1.58 34.76 18.51
C ASP A 142 1.41 33.79 17.33
N ASP A 143 2.44 32.96 17.08
CA ASP A 143 2.54 32.02 15.95
C ASP A 143 2.48 32.71 14.56
N VAL A 144 3.41 33.66 14.33
CA VAL A 144 3.56 34.33 13.03
C VAL A 144 5.01 34.42 12.58
N THR A 145 5.23 34.43 11.26
CA THR A 145 6.57 34.33 10.66
C THR A 145 7.30 35.67 10.47
N THR A 146 6.65 36.81 10.76
CA THR A 146 7.25 38.14 10.58
C THR A 146 7.06 39.01 11.82
N LEU A 147 8.07 39.86 12.08
CA LEU A 147 8.01 40.83 13.16
C LEU A 147 6.85 41.81 12.97
N GLU A 148 6.48 42.12 11.72
CA GLU A 148 5.41 43.04 11.37
C GLU A 148 4.02 42.52 11.74
N ASP A 149 3.81 41.21 11.65
CA ASP A 149 2.53 40.56 11.94
C ASP A 149 2.36 40.19 13.42
N ALA A 150 3.43 40.25 14.20
CA ALA A 150 3.42 39.88 15.61
C ALA A 150 2.44 40.70 16.46
N THR A 151 1.84 40.04 17.44
CA THR A 151 0.87 40.62 18.35
C THR A 151 1.56 41.58 19.33
N ASP A 152 1.05 42.81 19.39
CA ASP A 152 1.57 43.86 20.26
C ASP A 152 1.32 43.55 21.75
N ILE A 153 2.39 43.50 22.55
CA ILE A 153 2.35 43.36 24.00
C ILE A 153 2.50 44.74 24.63
N THR A 154 1.46 45.22 25.31
CA THR A 154 1.51 46.50 26.01
C THR A 154 1.91 46.30 27.47
N LEU A 155 3.00 46.96 27.88
CA LEU A 155 3.54 46.94 29.23
C LEU A 155 3.32 48.27 29.93
N ALA A 156 2.68 48.27 31.10
CA ALA A 156 2.62 49.44 32.00
C ALA A 156 3.91 49.55 32.84
N VAL A 157 4.09 50.69 33.52
CA VAL A 157 5.28 50.95 34.35
C VAL A 157 5.44 49.87 35.42
N ASP A 158 6.62 49.26 35.48
CA ASP A 158 7.00 48.20 36.43
C ASP A 158 6.05 46.98 36.42
N GLN A 159 5.34 46.74 35.31
CA GLN A 159 4.43 45.60 35.17
C GLN A 159 5.18 44.33 34.78
N THR A 160 4.69 43.18 35.26
CA THR A 160 5.03 41.85 34.71
C THR A 160 3.87 41.35 33.84
N VAL A 161 4.18 40.96 32.59
CA VAL A 161 3.27 40.25 31.69
C VAL A 161 3.75 38.81 31.59
N ASN A 162 2.83 37.85 31.71
CA ASN A 162 3.10 36.41 31.65
C ASN A 162 2.27 35.77 30.53
N GLY A 163 2.60 34.52 30.16
CA GLY A 163 1.86 33.73 29.20
C GLY A 163 2.12 34.14 27.75
N ILE A 164 3.32 34.67 27.49
CA ILE A 164 3.81 34.94 26.14
C ILE A 164 4.61 33.72 25.70
N ASP A 165 3.87 32.64 25.45
CA ASP A 165 4.43 31.31 25.18
C ASP A 165 4.59 31.08 23.67
N ALA A 166 5.42 30.12 23.28
CA ALA A 166 5.72 29.75 21.89
C ALA A 166 5.91 28.24 21.73
N VAL A 167 5.56 27.69 20.56
CA VAL A 167 5.77 26.29 20.21
C VAL A 167 6.57 26.27 18.91
N LEU A 168 7.85 25.87 18.98
CA LEU A 168 8.74 25.94 17.82
C LEU A 168 8.77 24.61 17.06
N THR A 169 8.63 24.70 15.74
CA THR A 169 8.82 23.57 14.83
C THR A 169 10.31 23.35 14.56
N ALA A 170 10.78 22.10 14.66
CA ALA A 170 12.15 21.74 14.32
C ALA A 170 12.41 21.79 12.81
N GLU A 171 13.54 22.36 12.40
CA GLU A 171 14.16 22.18 11.09
C GLU A 171 15.19 21.05 11.19
N GLU A 172 14.92 19.93 10.52
CA GLU A 172 15.96 18.95 10.24
C GLU A 172 16.90 19.52 9.17
N TYR A 173 18.21 19.28 9.32
CA TYR A 173 19.21 19.58 8.30
C TYR A 173 19.85 18.26 7.86
N ASP A 174 20.10 18.10 6.56
CA ASP A 174 20.89 16.97 6.07
C ASP A 174 22.37 17.08 6.53
N ASP A 175 23.16 16.01 6.35
CA ASP A 175 24.60 15.96 6.67
C ASP A 175 25.43 17.05 5.96
N ASN A 176 24.85 17.76 4.98
CA ASN A 176 25.47 18.84 4.23
C ASN A 176 24.99 20.24 4.66
N GLY A 177 24.13 20.35 5.66
CA GLY A 177 23.59 21.61 6.16
C GLY A 177 22.54 22.24 5.24
N ASN A 178 21.83 21.44 4.43
CA ASN A 178 20.65 21.90 3.70
C ASN A 178 19.39 21.59 4.52
N VAL A 179 18.41 22.50 4.50
CA VAL A 179 17.04 22.20 4.90
C VAL A 179 16.50 21.18 3.88
N PRO A 180 16.16 19.94 4.27
CA PRO A 180 15.48 18.99 3.39
C PRO A 180 14.23 19.68 2.84
N PRO A 181 13.86 19.46 1.57
CA PRO A 181 12.59 19.96 1.08
C PRO A 181 11.48 19.52 2.04
N VAL A 182 10.59 20.43 2.44
CA VAL A 182 9.39 20.07 3.21
C VAL A 182 8.64 19.04 2.38
N ILE A 183 8.76 17.77 2.75
CA ILE A 183 8.12 16.68 2.02
C ILE A 183 6.67 16.66 2.48
N THR A 184 5.81 17.36 1.75
CA THR A 184 4.38 17.46 2.09
C THR A 184 3.60 16.20 1.76
N ASP A 185 4.05 15.45 0.74
CA ASP A 185 3.47 14.19 0.30
C ASP A 185 4.55 13.12 0.27
N THR A 186 4.35 12.03 1.01
CA THR A 186 5.26 10.88 1.07
C THR A 186 4.56 9.62 0.56
N MET A 187 5.35 8.62 0.19
CA MET A 187 4.84 7.32 -0.23
C MET A 187 5.50 6.23 0.58
N LEU A 188 4.69 5.31 1.09
CA LEU A 188 5.11 4.09 1.75
C LEU A 188 4.68 2.90 0.88
N ALA A 189 5.66 2.26 0.24
CA ALA A 189 5.44 1.06 -0.56
C ALA A 189 5.81 -0.20 0.23
N ILE A 190 4.80 -1.00 0.57
CA ILE A 190 4.96 -2.22 1.36
C ILE A 190 4.90 -3.43 0.42
N PHE A 191 5.86 -4.33 0.54
CA PHE A 191 5.96 -5.56 -0.22
C PHE A 191 5.97 -6.76 0.74
N ALA A 192 5.05 -7.71 0.53
CA ALA A 192 5.11 -9.04 1.14
C ALA A 192 5.54 -10.05 0.07
N LEU A 193 6.74 -10.59 0.22
CA LEU A 193 7.36 -11.56 -0.70
C LEU A 193 7.28 -12.96 -0.09
N SER A 194 6.25 -13.72 -0.45
CA SER A 194 6.02 -15.08 0.02
C SER A 194 6.78 -16.06 -0.86
N PHE A 195 8.11 -16.13 -0.69
CA PHE A 195 9.05 -16.81 -1.60
C PHE A 195 9.58 -18.15 -1.04
N ASP A 196 9.00 -18.61 0.06
CA ASP A 196 9.27 -19.87 0.75
C ASP A 196 8.72 -21.10 0.00
N GLN A 197 9.08 -21.28 -1.26
CA GLN A 197 8.81 -22.51 -1.98
C GLN A 197 10.10 -23.33 -2.07
N PRO A 198 10.03 -24.68 -1.97
CA PRO A 198 11.19 -25.54 -2.07
C PRO A 198 11.99 -25.27 -3.33
N LEU A 199 13.30 -25.11 -3.20
CA LEU A 199 14.20 -24.81 -4.33
C LEU A 199 14.23 -25.91 -5.39
N THR A 200 13.71 -27.10 -5.09
CA THR A 200 13.52 -28.19 -6.06
C THR A 200 12.33 -27.96 -7.01
N SER A 201 11.45 -27.03 -6.68
CA SER A 201 10.27 -26.69 -7.46
C SER A 201 10.62 -25.82 -8.66
N SER A 202 10.00 -26.10 -9.80
CA SER A 202 10.09 -25.22 -10.98
C SER A 202 9.34 -23.89 -10.81
N ALA A 203 8.63 -23.71 -9.69
CA ALA A 203 7.92 -22.49 -9.35
C ALA A 203 8.55 -21.76 -8.15
N ALA A 204 9.78 -22.12 -7.76
CA ALA A 204 10.46 -21.48 -6.64
C ALA A 204 10.72 -19.99 -6.92
N LEU A 205 10.27 -19.11 -6.01
CA LEU A 205 10.45 -17.66 -6.14
C LEU A 205 11.68 -17.16 -5.37
N ALA A 206 12.15 -17.85 -4.32
CA ALA A 206 13.36 -17.49 -3.58
C ALA A 206 14.59 -17.15 -4.47
N PRO A 207 14.87 -17.85 -5.59
CA PRO A 207 15.97 -17.49 -6.49
C PRO A 207 15.85 -16.09 -7.13
N LEU A 208 14.64 -15.53 -7.20
CA LEU A 208 14.36 -14.21 -7.77
C LEU A 208 14.57 -13.07 -6.75
N PHE A 209 14.59 -13.37 -5.45
CA PHE A 209 14.69 -12.36 -4.39
C PHE A 209 15.85 -11.37 -4.57
N PRO A 210 17.10 -11.77 -4.90
CA PRO A 210 18.20 -10.80 -5.02
C PRO A 210 17.95 -9.72 -6.07
N GLU A 211 17.37 -10.09 -7.22
CA GLU A 211 17.06 -9.13 -8.28
C GLU A 211 15.84 -8.28 -7.94
N THR A 212 14.82 -8.88 -7.32
CA THR A 212 13.65 -8.15 -6.80
C THR A 212 14.07 -7.10 -5.77
N PHE A 213 14.88 -7.50 -4.79
CA PHE A 213 15.39 -6.64 -3.73
C PHE A 213 16.17 -5.46 -4.29
N GLU A 214 17.17 -5.71 -5.14
CA GLU A 214 17.98 -4.65 -5.77
C GLU A 214 17.14 -3.70 -6.64
N SER A 215 16.10 -4.20 -7.32
CA SER A 215 15.20 -3.35 -8.09
C SER A 215 14.43 -2.36 -7.20
N ILE A 216 13.94 -2.81 -6.04
CA ILE A 216 13.21 -1.99 -5.07
C ILE A 216 14.16 -0.99 -4.41
N VAL A 217 15.35 -1.43 -4.00
CA VAL A 217 16.40 -0.55 -3.44
C VAL A 217 16.72 0.57 -4.42
N SER A 218 17.02 0.22 -5.68
CA SER A 218 17.36 1.19 -6.73
C SER A 218 16.24 2.20 -6.98
N ALA A 219 14.98 1.78 -6.87
CA ALA A 219 13.81 2.64 -7.10
C ALA A 219 13.63 3.76 -6.05
N THR A 220 14.26 3.62 -4.88
CA THR A 220 14.25 4.63 -3.81
C THR A 220 15.42 5.61 -3.87
N MET A 221 16.45 5.35 -4.67
CA MET A 221 17.63 6.22 -4.79
C MET A 221 17.27 7.63 -5.24
N ASP A 222 17.78 8.64 -4.54
CA ASP A 222 17.50 10.06 -4.74
C ASP A 222 15.98 10.38 -4.66
N LYS A 223 15.23 9.60 -3.87
CA LYS A 223 13.78 9.75 -3.62
C LYS A 223 13.48 9.83 -2.12
N ALA A 224 13.88 10.92 -1.49
CA ALA A 224 13.65 11.16 -0.06
C ALA A 224 12.17 11.09 0.37
N ASN A 225 11.22 11.21 -0.57
CA ASN A 225 9.78 11.11 -0.31
C ASN A 225 9.20 9.71 -0.50
N LYS A 226 10.03 8.68 -0.70
CA LYS A 226 9.62 7.29 -0.87
C LYS A 226 10.34 6.38 0.10
N THR A 227 9.56 5.68 0.90
CA THR A 227 10.01 4.59 1.76
C THR A 227 9.49 3.28 1.18
N ALA A 228 10.35 2.27 1.09
CA ALA A 228 9.92 0.90 0.79
C ALA A 228 10.18 -0.02 2.00
N ILE A 229 9.23 -0.91 2.26
CA ILE A 229 9.37 -1.95 3.28
C ILE A 229 9.16 -3.30 2.62
N ILE A 230 10.10 -4.21 2.79
CA ILE A 230 10.01 -5.58 2.30
C ILE A 230 9.92 -6.51 3.49
N LEU A 231 8.78 -7.20 3.66
CA LEU A 231 8.71 -8.46 4.39
C LEU A 231 8.98 -9.58 3.39
N VAL A 232 10.02 -10.37 3.61
CA VAL A 232 10.37 -11.50 2.74
C VAL A 232 10.52 -12.75 3.58
N ASP A 233 9.94 -13.82 3.06
CA ASP A 233 10.03 -15.17 3.58
C ASP A 233 10.63 -16.08 2.51
N LEU A 234 11.70 -16.80 2.82
CA LEU A 234 12.46 -17.63 1.87
C LEU A 234 12.38 -19.11 2.32
N GLU A 235 13.07 -20.01 1.60
CA GLU A 235 12.86 -21.47 1.72
C GLU A 235 13.22 -22.10 3.09
N GLY A 236 14.02 -21.41 3.90
CA GLY A 236 14.68 -21.98 5.06
C GLY A 236 14.04 -21.54 6.37
N GLY A 237 13.86 -22.47 7.29
CA GLY A 237 13.36 -22.09 8.62
C GLY A 237 14.23 -21.02 9.30
N SER A 238 13.55 -20.00 9.80
CA SER A 238 14.10 -18.80 10.42
C SER A 238 14.79 -17.83 9.44
N ASP A 239 14.27 -17.72 8.22
CA ASP A 239 14.79 -16.81 7.21
C ASP A 239 13.81 -15.71 6.76
N THR A 240 12.65 -15.62 7.41
CA THR A 240 11.81 -14.43 7.31
C THR A 240 12.55 -13.19 7.81
N SER A 241 12.53 -12.11 7.03
CA SER A 241 13.17 -10.84 7.38
C SER A 241 12.42 -9.62 6.90
N ILE A 242 12.64 -8.49 7.59
CA ILE A 242 12.09 -7.18 7.21
C ILE A 242 13.22 -6.23 6.87
N TRP A 243 13.08 -5.57 5.72
CA TRP A 243 14.01 -4.55 5.24
C TRP A 243 13.29 -3.23 5.06
N VAL A 244 13.83 -2.17 5.66
CA VAL A 244 13.38 -0.80 5.46
C VAL A 244 14.36 -0.11 4.54
N ILE A 245 13.85 0.47 3.47
CA ILE A 245 14.64 0.98 2.35
C ILE A 245 14.30 2.44 2.13
N ASN A 246 15.30 3.29 2.31
CA ASN A 246 15.22 4.73 2.11
C ASN A 246 16.44 5.22 1.34
N ASP A 247 16.21 6.02 0.30
CA ASP A 247 17.29 6.63 -0.49
C ASP A 247 18.38 5.63 -0.96
N GLY A 248 17.96 4.46 -1.44
CA GLY A 248 18.86 3.38 -1.87
C GLY A 248 19.59 2.67 -0.74
N THR A 249 19.31 3.00 0.52
CA THR A 249 19.89 2.35 1.70
C THR A 249 18.90 1.38 2.30
N ALA A 250 19.27 0.10 2.34
CA ALA A 250 18.47 -0.95 2.96
C ALA A 250 18.98 -1.29 4.37
N VAL A 251 18.08 -1.24 5.35
CA VAL A 251 18.34 -1.58 6.75
C VAL A 251 17.54 -2.81 7.13
N LEU A 252 18.23 -3.86 7.58
CA LEU A 252 17.61 -5.06 8.15
C LEU A 252 17.09 -4.74 9.55
N MET A 253 15.82 -5.05 9.80
CA MET A 253 15.20 -4.90 11.11
C MET A 253 15.57 -6.06 12.03
N ASN A 254 15.74 -5.76 13.32
CA ASN A 254 16.03 -6.75 14.35
C ASN A 254 14.73 -7.29 14.97
N GLY A 255 14.25 -8.42 14.45
CA GLY A 255 13.01 -9.06 14.87
C GLY A 255 11.88 -8.88 13.87
N LEU A 256 10.73 -9.50 14.18
CA LEU A 256 9.51 -9.47 13.38
C LEU A 256 8.34 -8.97 14.25
N PRO A 257 7.36 -8.23 13.69
CA PRO A 257 6.18 -7.77 14.43
C PRO A 257 5.31 -8.93 14.90
N ASP A 258 4.87 -8.91 16.15
CA ASP A 258 3.79 -9.79 16.59
C ASP A 258 2.43 -9.38 15.98
N GLU A 259 1.38 -10.15 16.27
CA GLU A 259 0.00 -9.90 15.80
C GLU A 259 -0.55 -8.50 16.19
N LYS A 260 0.11 -7.77 17.09
CA LYS A 260 -0.27 -6.43 17.52
C LYS A 260 0.62 -5.33 16.94
N GLY A 261 1.58 -5.70 16.09
CA GLY A 261 2.54 -4.79 15.49
C GLY A 261 3.74 -4.44 16.38
N TYR A 262 3.99 -5.17 17.48
CA TYR A 262 5.19 -4.95 18.29
C TYR A 262 6.37 -5.76 17.75
N LEU A 263 7.44 -5.07 17.36
CA LEU A 263 8.67 -5.71 16.89
C LEU A 263 9.31 -6.54 18.01
N THR A 264 9.53 -7.84 17.76
CA THR A 264 10.09 -8.78 18.74
C THR A 264 11.11 -9.72 18.11
N THR A 265 12.16 -10.05 18.85
CA THR A 265 13.16 -11.06 18.43
C THR A 265 12.75 -12.49 18.81
N ALA A 266 11.54 -12.67 19.35
CA ALA A 266 11.02 -13.98 19.74
C ALA A 266 10.37 -14.74 18.57
N ILE A 267 10.09 -14.03 17.47
CA ILE A 267 9.58 -14.58 16.22
C ILE A 267 10.78 -14.56 15.26
N ASP A 268 11.13 -15.73 14.75
CA ASP A 268 12.21 -15.93 13.78
C ASP A 268 11.69 -16.42 12.43
N GLU A 269 10.43 -16.89 12.36
CA GLU A 269 9.72 -17.25 11.13
C GLU A 269 8.28 -16.70 11.16
N TYR A 270 7.79 -16.21 10.02
CA TYR A 270 6.43 -15.71 9.83
C TYR A 270 5.58 -16.70 9.05
N ASP A 271 4.38 -17.00 9.52
CA ASP A 271 3.39 -17.66 8.67
C ASP A 271 2.78 -16.62 7.72
N MET A 272 3.24 -16.59 6.47
CA MET A 272 2.82 -15.59 5.47
C MET A 272 1.37 -15.78 4.99
N SER A 273 0.70 -16.83 5.45
CA SER A 273 -0.73 -17.08 5.22
C SER A 273 -1.61 -16.67 6.40
N ASP A 274 -1.04 -16.42 7.59
CA ASP A 274 -1.77 -16.04 8.79
C ASP A 274 -2.16 -14.56 8.74
N GLY A 275 -3.46 -14.28 8.72
CA GLY A 275 -3.97 -12.92 8.64
C GLY A 275 -3.61 -12.05 9.85
N SER A 276 -3.47 -12.63 11.04
CA SER A 276 -3.13 -11.90 12.27
C SER A 276 -1.65 -11.49 12.26
N MET A 277 -0.77 -12.38 11.84
CA MET A 277 0.64 -12.07 11.65
C MET A 277 0.79 -11.00 10.57
N LEU A 278 0.28 -11.23 9.35
CA LEU A 278 0.40 -10.26 8.27
C LEU A 278 -0.21 -8.89 8.64
N GLY A 279 -1.34 -8.85 9.35
CA GLY A 279 -1.95 -7.62 9.86
C GLY A 279 -1.09 -6.90 10.91
N GLY A 280 -0.43 -7.65 11.79
CA GLY A 280 0.56 -7.13 12.73
C GLY A 280 1.75 -6.47 12.03
N PHE A 281 2.29 -7.12 10.99
CA PHE A 281 3.33 -6.52 10.15
C PHE A 281 2.88 -5.22 9.46
N LEU A 282 1.72 -5.23 8.81
CA LEU A 282 1.18 -4.04 8.14
C LEU A 282 0.93 -2.90 9.13
N THR A 283 0.39 -3.20 10.31
CA THR A 283 0.20 -2.21 11.39
C THR A 283 1.53 -1.60 11.83
N TRP A 284 2.56 -2.43 12.03
CA TRP A 284 3.90 -1.96 12.36
C TRP A 284 4.47 -1.05 11.26
N ALA A 285 4.39 -1.48 10.01
CA ALA A 285 4.91 -0.74 8.86
C ALA A 285 4.21 0.64 8.73
N ILE A 286 2.89 0.66 8.72
CA ILE A 286 2.10 1.88 8.56
C ILE A 286 2.34 2.83 9.74
N SER A 287 2.30 2.33 10.99
CA SER A 287 2.40 3.18 12.18
C SER A 287 3.78 3.80 12.40
N ASN A 288 4.85 3.16 11.89
CA ASN A 288 6.22 3.65 12.09
C ASN A 288 6.74 4.50 10.92
N TYR A 289 6.15 4.36 9.73
CA TYR A 289 6.71 4.93 8.50
C TYR A 289 5.72 5.78 7.69
N SER A 290 4.51 6.02 8.23
CA SER A 290 3.53 6.92 7.62
C SER A 290 3.42 8.23 8.40
N LEU A 291 3.31 9.33 7.65
CA LEU A 291 2.93 10.66 8.08
C LEU A 291 1.48 10.94 7.65
N SER A 292 0.91 12.08 8.04
CA SER A 292 -0.50 12.41 7.77
C SER A 292 -0.90 12.44 6.29
N ASN A 293 0.04 12.68 5.37
CA ASN A 293 -0.17 12.70 3.92
C ASN A 293 0.55 11.55 3.19
N THR A 294 0.82 10.45 3.88
CA THR A 294 1.47 9.29 3.25
C THR A 294 0.50 8.50 2.41
N GLN A 295 0.85 8.32 1.13
CA GLN A 295 0.20 7.36 0.27
C GLN A 295 0.77 5.96 0.52
N VAL A 296 -0.08 5.04 0.97
CA VAL A 296 0.32 3.66 1.29
C VAL A 296 -0.08 2.73 0.16
N THR A 297 0.86 1.95 -0.37
CA THR A 297 0.59 0.86 -1.31
C THR A 297 1.04 -0.47 -0.71
N PHE A 298 0.31 -1.55 -0.97
CA PHE A 298 0.68 -2.88 -0.53
C PHE A 298 0.67 -3.87 -1.70
N SER A 299 1.81 -4.50 -1.97
CA SER A 299 1.96 -5.57 -2.95
C SER A 299 2.18 -6.91 -2.27
N TYR A 300 1.27 -7.86 -2.51
CA TYR A 300 1.44 -9.25 -2.11
C TYR A 300 1.92 -10.08 -3.30
N ILE A 301 3.10 -10.69 -3.18
CA ILE A 301 3.77 -11.41 -4.27
C ILE A 301 4.04 -12.84 -3.82
N GLY A 302 3.45 -13.81 -4.52
CA GLY A 302 3.61 -15.22 -4.17
C GLY A 302 2.69 -16.13 -4.99
N HIS A 303 2.67 -17.40 -4.63
CA HIS A 303 1.69 -18.35 -5.18
C HIS A 303 0.35 -18.23 -4.50
N SER A 304 -0.70 -18.56 -5.24
CA SER A 304 -2.06 -18.64 -4.73
C SER A 304 -2.91 -19.55 -5.60
N SER A 305 -4.15 -19.73 -5.21
CA SER A 305 -5.17 -20.49 -5.91
C SER A 305 -6.47 -19.70 -5.86
N ALA A 306 -7.36 -19.95 -6.81
CA ALA A 306 -8.62 -19.24 -6.88
C ALA A 306 -9.53 -19.54 -5.68
N VAL A 307 -10.04 -18.48 -5.05
CA VAL A 307 -11.14 -18.53 -4.07
C VAL A 307 -10.85 -19.52 -2.94
N VAL A 308 -9.81 -19.20 -2.16
CA VAL A 308 -9.28 -20.08 -1.12
C VAL A 308 -9.82 -19.71 0.25
N PRO A 309 -10.40 -20.68 0.98
CA PRO A 309 -10.83 -20.48 2.35
C PRO A 309 -9.67 -20.60 3.33
N ASP A 310 -9.85 -20.07 4.53
CA ASP A 310 -8.95 -20.33 5.63
C ASP A 310 -8.93 -21.84 5.95
N VAL A 311 -7.73 -22.42 5.88
CA VAL A 311 -7.44 -23.82 6.19
C VAL A 311 -6.31 -23.92 7.21
N GLU A 312 -6.53 -23.41 8.41
CA GLU A 312 -5.73 -23.82 9.56
C GLU A 312 -5.75 -25.36 9.73
N HIS A 313 -4.56 -25.99 9.75
CA HIS A 313 -4.30 -27.40 10.08
C HIS A 313 -4.54 -28.49 9.00
N LEU A 314 -3.64 -28.58 8.01
CA LEU A 314 -3.46 -29.81 7.20
C LEU A 314 -2.72 -30.96 7.94
N ALA A 315 -2.20 -30.71 9.15
CA ALA A 315 -1.44 -31.70 9.93
C ALA A 315 -2.37 -32.71 10.65
N GLY A 316 -2.97 -33.66 9.94
CA GLY A 316 -3.69 -34.76 10.62
C GLY A 316 -4.56 -35.71 9.81
N LEU A 317 -4.82 -35.47 8.52
CA LEU A 317 -5.71 -36.34 7.74
C LEU A 317 -4.97 -37.58 7.21
N GLN A 318 -5.01 -38.67 7.98
CA GLN A 318 -4.67 -40.00 7.47
C GLN A 318 -5.80 -40.53 6.59
N PHE A 319 -5.46 -40.87 5.33
CA PHE A 319 -6.33 -41.56 4.38
C PHE A 319 -6.89 -42.87 4.98
N ARG A 320 -8.20 -42.95 5.17
CA ARG A 320 -8.90 -44.23 5.35
C ARG A 320 -9.83 -44.47 4.17
N SER A 321 -9.56 -45.55 3.46
CA SER A 321 -10.50 -46.19 2.55
C SER A 321 -11.51 -46.98 3.39
N ASP A 322 -12.77 -46.55 3.47
CA ASP A 322 -13.85 -47.50 3.77
C ASP A 322 -15.12 -47.12 3.01
N GLU A 323 -15.68 -48.13 2.33
CA GLU A 323 -16.90 -48.06 1.56
C GLU A 323 -18.11 -47.92 2.51
N SER A 324 -18.73 -46.74 2.57
CA SER A 324 -20.14 -46.66 2.93
C SER A 324 -20.86 -45.51 2.24
N SER A 325 -22.10 -45.77 1.87
CA SER A 325 -23.01 -44.88 1.16
C SER A 325 -23.36 -43.64 2.00
N GLY A 326 -23.04 -42.47 1.46
CA GLY A 326 -23.37 -41.16 2.01
C GLY A 326 -22.10 -40.35 2.29
N LEU A 327 -21.84 -39.34 1.44
CA LEU A 327 -20.86 -38.25 1.58
C LEU A 327 -19.59 -38.55 2.41
N PHE A 328 -18.45 -38.72 1.73
CA PHE A 328 -17.10 -38.85 2.32
C PHE A 328 -16.06 -38.22 1.37
N PRO A 329 -14.93 -37.69 1.88
CA PRO A 329 -14.83 -36.33 2.44
C PRO A 329 -13.67 -35.53 1.81
N LEU A 330 -13.83 -34.21 1.68
CA LEU A 330 -12.79 -33.25 1.22
C LEU A 330 -12.09 -33.63 -0.12
N PRO A 331 -11.21 -32.77 -0.64
CA PRO A 331 -9.90 -33.29 -0.96
C PRO A 331 -9.21 -33.71 0.34
N SER A 332 -9.22 -35.02 0.67
CA SER A 332 -8.30 -35.54 1.67
C SER A 332 -6.88 -35.21 1.22
N GLY A 333 -6.29 -34.20 1.87
CA GLY A 333 -5.23 -33.42 1.26
C GLY A 333 -5.79 -32.57 0.12
N ILE A 334 -5.90 -31.24 0.33
CA ILE A 334 -5.34 -30.36 -0.70
C ILE A 334 -3.96 -30.98 -0.88
N ASN A 335 -3.73 -31.68 -1.99
CA ASN A 335 -2.38 -32.11 -2.32
C ASN A 335 -1.77 -30.80 -2.74
N ALA A 336 -1.44 -30.08 -1.67
CA ALA A 336 -0.89 -28.80 -1.69
C ALA A 336 0.49 -29.11 -2.26
N HIS A 337 0.58 -29.10 -3.60
CA HIS A 337 1.82 -29.07 -4.33
C HIS A 337 2.78 -28.26 -3.49
N ASP A 338 4.02 -28.68 -3.32
CA ASP A 338 5.02 -27.98 -2.49
C ASP A 338 5.23 -26.47 -2.80
N ARG A 339 4.44 -25.84 -3.67
CA ARG A 339 4.42 -24.48 -4.22
C ARG A 339 3.38 -23.54 -3.57
N TYR A 340 3.03 -23.70 -2.30
CA TYR A 340 2.07 -22.79 -1.68
C TYR A 340 2.69 -21.46 -1.25
N THR A 341 1.86 -20.64 -0.64
CA THR A 341 2.20 -19.34 -0.10
C THR A 341 3.32 -19.45 0.94
N ASP A 342 3.16 -20.31 1.94
CA ASP A 342 4.13 -20.58 3.00
C ASP A 342 4.32 -22.10 3.15
N SER A 343 5.59 -22.52 3.25
CA SER A 343 6.01 -23.91 3.39
C SER A 343 6.63 -24.24 4.75
N HIS A 344 6.93 -23.24 5.58
CA HIS A 344 7.57 -23.34 6.88
C HIS A 344 6.94 -22.41 7.94
N PRO A 345 6.48 -22.93 9.10
CA PRO A 345 6.66 -24.30 9.60
C PRO A 345 5.64 -25.30 9.08
N ARG A 346 4.67 -24.88 8.27
CA ARG A 346 3.57 -25.71 7.74
C ARG A 346 3.22 -25.28 6.32
N LEU A 347 2.75 -26.22 5.51
CA LEU A 347 2.17 -25.90 4.21
C LEU A 347 0.84 -25.16 4.42
N SER A 348 0.77 -23.92 3.98
CA SER A 348 -0.38 -23.04 4.14
C SER A 348 -0.56 -22.11 2.93
N ILE A 349 -1.79 -21.65 2.72
CA ILE A 349 -2.16 -20.78 1.60
C ILE A 349 -2.86 -19.56 2.14
N LEU A 350 -2.45 -18.36 1.69
CA LEU A 350 -3.14 -17.15 2.10
C LEU A 350 -4.57 -17.17 1.58
N SER A 351 -5.52 -17.28 2.50
CA SER A 351 -6.94 -17.25 2.17
C SER A 351 -7.41 -15.84 1.90
N VAL A 352 -8.57 -15.72 1.24
CA VAL A 352 -9.23 -14.42 1.04
C VAL A 352 -9.57 -13.77 2.39
N GLN A 353 -9.97 -14.57 3.38
CA GLN A 353 -10.34 -14.06 4.70
C GLN A 353 -9.13 -13.67 5.55
N ASP A 354 -8.02 -14.40 5.46
CA ASP A 354 -6.80 -14.03 6.17
C ASP A 354 -6.22 -12.73 5.63
N LEU A 355 -6.24 -12.55 4.31
CA LEU A 355 -5.85 -11.28 3.71
C LEU A 355 -6.82 -10.14 4.11
N ALA A 356 -8.13 -10.40 4.08
CA ALA A 356 -9.11 -9.43 4.55
C ALA A 356 -8.90 -9.08 6.04
N HIS A 357 -8.59 -10.06 6.89
CA HIS A 357 -8.29 -9.85 8.30
C HIS A 357 -7.01 -9.04 8.49
N ALA A 358 -5.95 -9.33 7.75
CA ALA A 358 -4.71 -8.58 7.79
C ALA A 358 -4.95 -7.09 7.47
N LEU A 359 -5.73 -6.83 6.42
CA LEU A 359 -6.07 -5.48 6.00
C LEU A 359 -7.05 -4.79 6.97
N ASP A 360 -8.01 -5.52 7.53
CA ASP A 360 -8.93 -5.02 8.58
C ASP A 360 -8.15 -4.48 9.78
N VAL A 361 -7.18 -5.26 10.27
CA VAL A 361 -6.29 -4.86 11.37
C VAL A 361 -5.47 -3.63 10.97
N ALA A 362 -4.86 -3.64 9.78
CA ALA A 362 -3.95 -2.59 9.33
C ALA A 362 -4.64 -1.24 9.05
N THR A 363 -5.90 -1.26 8.65
CA THR A 363 -6.65 -0.08 8.18
C THR A 363 -7.69 0.42 9.19
N ASN A 364 -7.68 -0.14 10.41
CA ASN A 364 -8.69 0.12 11.45
C ASN A 364 -10.12 -0.15 10.95
N GLY A 365 -10.36 -1.35 10.42
CA GLY A 365 -11.66 -1.75 9.89
C GLY A 365 -12.06 -1.01 8.61
N GLY A 366 -11.09 -0.57 7.81
CA GLY A 366 -11.32 0.20 6.59
C GLY A 366 -11.55 1.71 6.82
N GLU A 367 -11.38 2.22 8.04
CA GLU A 367 -11.44 3.67 8.27
C GLU A 367 -10.30 4.44 7.60
N ASN A 368 -9.15 3.77 7.41
CA ASN A 368 -7.96 4.31 6.74
C ASN A 368 -7.50 3.33 5.66
N PRO A 369 -8.24 3.21 4.53
CA PRO A 369 -7.90 2.27 3.47
C PRO A 369 -6.55 2.63 2.86
N ILE A 370 -5.81 1.61 2.40
CA ILE A 370 -4.58 1.85 1.63
C ILE A 370 -4.93 2.34 0.22
N ALA A 371 -4.06 3.14 -0.39
CA ALA A 371 -4.32 3.72 -1.70
C ALA A 371 -4.38 2.64 -2.80
N HIS A 372 -3.55 1.60 -2.71
CA HIS A 372 -3.54 0.52 -3.68
C HIS A 372 -3.15 -0.83 -3.08
N LEU A 373 -3.97 -1.84 -3.32
CA LEU A 373 -3.67 -3.25 -3.07
C LEU A 373 -3.32 -3.96 -4.39
N ASP A 374 -2.06 -4.35 -4.56
CA ASP A 374 -1.58 -5.11 -5.70
C ASP A 374 -1.43 -6.59 -5.36
N LEU A 375 -2.21 -7.45 -6.01
CA LEU A 375 -2.15 -8.88 -5.82
C LEU A 375 -1.44 -9.54 -7.00
N THR A 376 -0.10 -9.58 -6.93
CA THR A 376 0.75 -10.28 -7.90
C THR A 376 0.82 -11.77 -7.54
N LYS A 377 -0.31 -12.45 -7.68
CA LYS A 377 -0.49 -13.89 -7.48
C LYS A 377 -1.53 -14.43 -8.47
N CYS A 378 -1.52 -15.74 -8.74
CA CYS A 378 -2.50 -16.33 -9.67
C CYS A 378 -3.93 -16.21 -9.12
N PHE A 379 -4.90 -15.98 -10.02
CA PHE A 379 -6.34 -15.94 -9.69
C PHE A 379 -6.75 -14.84 -8.69
N ALA A 380 -5.99 -13.76 -8.64
CA ALA A 380 -6.16 -12.66 -7.70
C ALA A 380 -7.21 -11.60 -8.10
N ALA A 381 -8.00 -11.86 -9.15
CA ALA A 381 -9.06 -10.97 -9.61
C ALA A 381 -10.39 -11.71 -9.78
N THR A 382 -10.84 -12.36 -8.71
CA THR A 382 -12.18 -12.93 -8.62
C THR A 382 -13.09 -11.96 -7.87
N ILE A 383 -14.40 -11.98 -8.16
CA ILE A 383 -15.34 -11.13 -7.42
C ILE A 383 -15.45 -11.54 -5.95
N GLU A 384 -15.27 -12.83 -5.66
CA GLU A 384 -15.21 -13.38 -4.31
C GLU A 384 -14.05 -12.76 -3.51
N GLU A 385 -12.89 -12.56 -4.14
CA GLU A 385 -11.74 -11.92 -3.51
C GLU A 385 -11.90 -10.40 -3.40
N PHE A 386 -12.23 -9.70 -4.49
CA PHE A 386 -12.37 -8.25 -4.45
C PHE A 386 -13.50 -7.79 -3.53
N TYR A 387 -14.58 -8.56 -3.40
CA TYR A 387 -15.63 -8.23 -2.45
C TYR A 387 -15.18 -8.31 -0.98
N ALA A 388 -14.27 -9.23 -0.63
CA ALA A 388 -13.74 -9.28 0.73
C ALA A 388 -12.76 -8.14 1.02
N LEU A 389 -12.11 -7.60 -0.01
CA LEU A 389 -10.98 -6.68 0.13
C LEU A 389 -11.30 -5.20 -0.15
N TYR A 390 -12.40 -4.91 -0.86
CA TYR A 390 -12.77 -3.53 -1.24
C TYR A 390 -12.90 -2.55 -0.05
N PRO A 391 -13.29 -2.93 1.18
CA PRO A 391 -13.40 -1.95 2.27
C PRO A 391 -12.04 -1.39 2.71
N TYR A 392 -10.95 -2.08 2.41
CA TYR A 392 -9.63 -1.82 3.00
C TYR A 392 -8.64 -1.17 2.03
N SER A 393 -9.03 -0.98 0.78
CA SER A 393 -8.18 -0.35 -0.24
C SER A 393 -9.02 0.53 -1.16
N GLU A 394 -8.47 1.65 -1.64
CA GLU A 394 -9.16 2.55 -2.56
C GLU A 394 -9.14 2.05 -4.01
N ALA A 395 -8.08 1.34 -4.39
CA ALA A 395 -7.97 0.64 -5.66
C ALA A 395 -7.31 -0.74 -5.47
N MET A 396 -7.67 -1.70 -6.32
CA MET A 396 -7.10 -3.05 -6.32
C MET A 396 -6.61 -3.45 -7.71
N SER A 397 -5.58 -4.29 -7.79
CA SER A 397 -5.17 -4.93 -9.04
C SER A 397 -4.89 -6.42 -8.89
N GLY A 398 -5.11 -7.17 -9.97
CA GLY A 398 -4.83 -8.60 -10.02
C GLY A 398 -5.06 -9.20 -11.40
N SER A 399 -4.88 -10.52 -11.49
CA SER A 399 -5.17 -11.34 -12.67
C SER A 399 -6.23 -12.38 -12.33
N PRO A 400 -7.28 -12.56 -13.15
CA PRO A 400 -8.26 -13.61 -12.92
C PRO A 400 -7.75 -15.00 -13.33
N ASN A 401 -6.55 -15.06 -13.93
CA ASN A 401 -5.89 -16.28 -14.39
C ASN A 401 -4.46 -16.36 -13.82
N TYR A 402 -3.61 -17.24 -14.35
CA TYR A 402 -2.20 -17.28 -14.01
C TYR A 402 -1.49 -15.92 -14.15
N THR A 403 -0.65 -15.61 -13.17
CA THR A 403 0.16 -14.38 -13.13
C THR A 403 1.63 -14.74 -13.35
N TYR A 404 2.30 -13.95 -14.18
CA TYR A 404 3.74 -14.06 -14.38
C TYR A 404 4.45 -12.99 -13.58
N PHE A 405 5.66 -13.31 -13.13
CA PHE A 405 6.47 -12.40 -12.34
C PHE A 405 7.88 -12.33 -12.91
N ASP A 406 8.33 -11.10 -13.14
CA ASP A 406 9.72 -10.77 -13.42
C ASP A 406 10.26 -9.96 -12.23
N PRO A 407 11.44 -10.29 -11.70
CA PRO A 407 11.97 -9.65 -10.49
C PRO A 407 12.11 -8.12 -10.60
N ILE A 408 12.26 -7.55 -11.80
CA ILE A 408 12.44 -6.09 -11.93
C ILE A 408 11.13 -5.30 -11.81
N ILE A 409 9.96 -5.96 -11.88
CA ILE A 409 8.65 -5.31 -11.93
C ILE A 409 8.41 -4.44 -10.70
N SER A 410 8.64 -4.98 -9.50
CA SER A 410 8.35 -4.25 -8.24
C SER A 410 9.13 -2.95 -8.13
N GLY A 411 10.42 -2.97 -8.48
CA GLY A 411 11.24 -1.77 -8.56
C GLY A 411 10.79 -0.80 -9.65
N ALA A 412 10.46 -1.30 -10.84
CA ALA A 412 10.00 -0.46 -11.94
C ALA A 412 8.67 0.27 -11.62
N VAL A 413 7.73 -0.43 -10.98
CA VAL A 413 6.49 0.16 -10.46
C VAL A 413 6.81 1.25 -9.46
N LEU A 414 7.54 0.92 -8.38
CA LEU A 414 7.90 1.89 -7.34
C LEU A 414 8.61 3.11 -7.92
N GLN A 415 9.48 2.92 -8.90
CA GLN A 415 10.19 4.01 -9.58
C GLN A 415 9.24 4.99 -10.27
N ALA A 416 8.18 4.48 -10.90
CA ALA A 416 7.20 5.25 -11.67
C ALA A 416 6.18 6.01 -10.81
N LEU A 417 5.80 5.45 -9.66
CA LEU A 417 4.80 6.03 -8.77
C LEU A 417 5.24 7.38 -8.18
N GLN A 418 4.31 8.25 -7.81
CA GLN A 418 4.59 9.51 -7.10
C GLN A 418 3.59 9.70 -5.97
N PRO A 419 3.97 10.27 -4.80
CA PRO A 419 3.09 10.42 -3.64
C PRO A 419 1.76 11.15 -3.88
N ASN A 420 1.70 12.01 -4.90
CA ASN A 420 0.52 12.82 -5.22
C ASN A 420 -0.39 12.21 -6.30
N MET A 421 -0.13 10.98 -6.74
CA MET A 421 -1.01 10.26 -7.67
C MET A 421 -2.32 9.87 -7.01
N SER A 422 -3.41 9.74 -7.77
CA SER A 422 -4.62 9.11 -7.23
C SER A 422 -4.44 7.58 -7.12
N PRO A 423 -5.16 6.91 -6.20
CA PRO A 423 -5.28 5.44 -6.17
C PRO A 423 -5.41 4.76 -7.54
N GLN A 424 -6.28 5.30 -8.40
CA GLN A 424 -6.53 4.76 -9.75
C GLN A 424 -5.33 4.96 -10.67
N GLN A 425 -4.58 6.07 -10.53
CA GLN A 425 -3.35 6.27 -11.29
C GLN A 425 -2.27 5.28 -10.87
N ILE A 426 -2.12 5.03 -9.55
CA ILE A 426 -1.18 4.04 -9.01
C ILE A 426 -1.49 2.67 -9.62
N ALA A 427 -2.72 2.18 -9.44
CA ALA A 427 -3.11 0.85 -9.87
C ALA A 427 -2.98 0.64 -11.38
N ASN A 428 -3.35 1.65 -12.19
CA ASN A 428 -3.17 1.60 -13.65
C ASN A 428 -1.68 1.52 -14.04
N ILE A 429 -0.82 2.35 -13.43
CA ILE A 429 0.62 2.32 -13.68
C ILE A 429 1.21 0.96 -13.29
N THR A 430 0.78 0.40 -12.16
CA THR A 430 1.22 -0.92 -11.68
C THR A 430 0.97 -2.00 -12.72
N ILE A 431 -0.28 -2.15 -13.17
CA ILE A 431 -0.60 -3.21 -14.15
C ILE A 431 -0.06 -2.91 -15.56
N ALA A 432 0.11 -1.65 -15.94
CA ALA A 432 0.72 -1.27 -17.21
C ALA A 432 2.20 -1.67 -17.26
N ILE A 433 2.93 -1.50 -16.16
CA ILE A 433 4.35 -1.91 -16.06
C ILE A 433 4.47 -3.44 -15.98
N GLN A 434 3.57 -4.10 -15.24
CA GLN A 434 3.49 -5.57 -15.25
C GLN A 434 3.27 -6.10 -16.68
N ASP A 435 2.39 -5.47 -17.47
CA ASP A 435 2.17 -5.83 -18.87
C ASP A 435 3.42 -5.55 -19.73
N ASP A 436 4.00 -4.35 -19.68
CA ASP A 436 5.09 -3.91 -20.57
C ASP A 436 6.40 -4.70 -20.38
N LEU A 437 6.69 -5.14 -19.15
CA LEU A 437 7.94 -5.83 -18.84
C LEU A 437 7.91 -7.33 -19.15
N LEU A 438 6.72 -7.91 -19.33
CA LEU A 438 6.58 -9.33 -19.65
C LEU A 438 6.70 -9.56 -21.17
N PRO A 439 7.38 -10.63 -21.62
CA PRO A 439 7.51 -10.91 -23.06
C PRO A 439 6.15 -11.07 -23.77
N ASP A 440 6.04 -10.55 -24.99
CA ASP A 440 4.83 -10.67 -25.84
C ASP A 440 4.45 -12.11 -26.19
N THR A 441 5.40 -13.04 -26.11
CA THR A 441 5.21 -14.45 -26.46
C THR A 441 5.52 -15.36 -25.28
N GLY A 442 4.73 -16.42 -25.12
CA GLY A 442 4.91 -17.39 -24.03
C GLY A 442 4.26 -16.98 -22.70
N HIS A 443 3.81 -15.73 -22.56
CA HIS A 443 3.30 -15.15 -21.31
C HIS A 443 1.91 -14.50 -21.51
N PRO A 444 0.91 -15.26 -22.01
CA PRO A 444 -0.44 -14.74 -22.16
C PRO A 444 -1.02 -14.34 -20.81
N ARG A 445 -1.59 -13.14 -20.71
CA ARG A 445 -1.97 -12.52 -19.43
C ARG A 445 -3.21 -11.65 -19.60
N LEU A 446 -3.94 -11.46 -18.51
CA LEU A 446 -5.03 -10.52 -18.37
C LEU A 446 -4.91 -9.87 -17.00
N LEU A 447 -4.72 -8.56 -16.96
CA LEU A 447 -4.54 -7.77 -15.74
C LEU A 447 -5.65 -6.73 -15.67
N VAL A 448 -6.22 -6.54 -14.48
CA VAL A 448 -7.26 -5.54 -14.23
C VAL A 448 -6.91 -4.67 -13.03
N ALA A 449 -7.35 -3.42 -13.08
CA ALA A 449 -7.40 -2.52 -11.94
C ALA A 449 -8.85 -2.09 -11.69
N VAL A 450 -9.25 -2.17 -10.42
CA VAL A 450 -10.64 -2.02 -9.97
C VAL A 450 -10.74 -0.89 -8.96
N ASP A 451 -11.77 -0.05 -9.12
CA ASP A 451 -12.18 0.98 -8.17
C ASP A 451 -13.02 0.34 -7.07
N SER A 452 -12.49 0.33 -5.84
CA SER A 452 -13.12 -0.32 -4.70
C SER A 452 -14.50 0.27 -4.36
N GLU A 453 -14.72 1.56 -4.62
CA GLU A 453 -16.02 2.20 -4.36
C GLU A 453 -17.15 1.58 -5.19
N GLN A 454 -16.83 0.99 -6.35
CA GLN A 454 -17.80 0.41 -7.27
C GLN A 454 -18.11 -1.06 -6.99
N VAL A 455 -17.27 -1.77 -6.23
CA VAL A 455 -17.39 -3.23 -6.02
C VAL A 455 -18.72 -3.60 -5.35
N ASN A 456 -19.16 -2.84 -4.35
CA ASN A 456 -20.44 -3.12 -3.69
C ASN A 456 -21.66 -2.97 -4.62
N ALA A 457 -21.58 -2.06 -5.60
CA ALA A 457 -22.63 -1.91 -6.61
C ALA A 457 -22.68 -3.13 -7.53
N VAL A 458 -21.52 -3.62 -7.97
CA VAL A 458 -21.41 -4.87 -8.76
C VAL A 458 -22.03 -6.05 -8.01
N LYS A 459 -21.70 -6.21 -6.71
CA LYS A 459 -22.32 -7.25 -5.88
C LYS A 459 -23.83 -7.13 -5.85
N THR A 460 -24.34 -5.93 -5.56
CA THR A 460 -25.79 -5.69 -5.44
C THR A 460 -26.53 -6.06 -6.74
N ALA A 461 -25.94 -5.76 -7.91
CA ALA A 461 -26.52 -6.18 -9.19
C ALA A 461 -26.43 -7.70 -9.41
N TRP A 462 -25.33 -8.32 -9.01
CA TRP A 462 -25.18 -9.78 -9.11
C TRP A 462 -26.17 -10.53 -8.20
N GLU A 463 -26.45 -9.99 -7.02
CA GLU A 463 -27.49 -10.52 -6.12
C GLU A 463 -28.89 -10.41 -6.74
N ALA A 464 -29.18 -9.32 -7.47
CA ALA A 464 -30.44 -9.21 -8.19
C ALA A 464 -30.57 -10.30 -9.28
N THR A 465 -29.49 -10.57 -10.02
CA THR A 465 -29.44 -11.67 -10.99
C THR A 465 -29.66 -13.02 -10.29
N SER A 466 -29.01 -13.24 -9.16
CA SER A 466 -29.10 -14.46 -8.37
C SER A 466 -30.53 -14.69 -7.85
N LEU A 467 -31.18 -13.64 -7.35
CA LEU A 467 -32.56 -13.71 -6.85
C LEU A 467 -33.56 -14.06 -7.97
N GLU A 468 -33.41 -13.48 -9.16
CA GLU A 468 -34.27 -13.80 -10.30
C GLU A 468 -34.09 -15.25 -10.77
N LEU A 469 -32.85 -15.79 -10.73
CA LEU A 469 -32.58 -17.20 -11.00
C LEU A 469 -33.25 -18.11 -9.96
N LEU A 470 -33.10 -17.81 -8.66
CA LEU A 470 -33.74 -18.57 -7.58
C LEU A 470 -35.27 -18.60 -7.71
N ASN A 471 -35.89 -17.46 -8.00
CA ASN A 471 -37.33 -17.38 -8.25
C ASN A 471 -37.76 -18.27 -9.43
N LEU A 472 -36.95 -18.32 -10.49
CA LEU A 472 -37.26 -19.13 -11.66
C LEU A 472 -37.08 -20.63 -11.37
N PHE A 473 -36.08 -21.03 -10.59
CA PHE A 473 -35.91 -22.42 -10.15
C PHE A 473 -37.14 -22.97 -9.42
N GLU A 474 -37.89 -22.14 -8.67
CA GLU A 474 -39.13 -22.57 -8.01
C GLU A 474 -40.24 -22.98 -9.00
N THR A 475 -40.21 -22.45 -10.22
CA THR A 475 -41.29 -22.61 -11.21
C THR A 475 -40.90 -23.43 -12.44
N ASP A 476 -39.61 -23.42 -12.81
CA ASP A 476 -39.04 -24.14 -13.95
C ASP A 476 -37.60 -24.58 -13.65
N TYR A 477 -37.46 -25.60 -12.79
CA TYR A 477 -36.15 -26.09 -12.35
C TYR A 477 -35.28 -26.58 -13.53
N ASP A 478 -35.82 -27.50 -14.34
CA ASP A 478 -35.06 -28.15 -15.42
C ASP A 478 -34.69 -27.13 -16.52
N GLY A 479 -35.62 -26.25 -16.91
CA GLY A 479 -35.36 -25.24 -17.92
C GLY A 479 -34.36 -24.17 -17.48
N THR A 480 -34.40 -23.78 -16.20
CA THR A 480 -33.41 -22.84 -15.62
C THR A 480 -32.02 -23.48 -15.59
N LYS A 481 -31.94 -24.73 -15.13
CA LYS A 481 -30.69 -25.50 -15.08
C LYS A 481 -30.05 -25.66 -16.47
N GLU A 482 -30.84 -26.03 -17.48
CA GLU A 482 -30.38 -26.18 -18.86
C GLU A 482 -29.79 -24.86 -19.42
N LYS A 483 -30.51 -23.75 -19.24
CA LYS A 483 -30.07 -22.43 -19.71
C LYS A 483 -28.82 -21.92 -19.00
N MET A 484 -28.72 -22.11 -17.69
CA MET A 484 -27.51 -21.76 -16.94
C MET A 484 -26.31 -22.59 -17.41
N LEU A 485 -26.50 -23.88 -17.65
CA LEU A 485 -25.44 -24.75 -18.17
C LEU A 485 -25.00 -24.32 -19.58
N ASN A 486 -25.92 -23.90 -20.45
CA ASN A 486 -25.58 -23.34 -21.76
C ASN A 486 -24.81 -22.02 -21.61
N ALA A 487 -25.26 -21.12 -20.73
CA ALA A 487 -24.57 -19.86 -20.48
C ALA A 487 -23.14 -20.10 -19.97
N TYR A 488 -22.95 -21.10 -19.10
CA TYR A 488 -21.64 -21.55 -18.66
C TYR A 488 -20.80 -22.10 -19.81
N HIS A 489 -21.31 -23.01 -20.65
CA HIS A 489 -20.50 -23.54 -21.77
C HIS A 489 -20.08 -22.47 -22.78
N ASN A 490 -20.89 -21.42 -22.93
CA ASN A 490 -20.63 -20.35 -23.89
C ASN A 490 -19.83 -19.18 -23.30
N SER A 491 -19.59 -19.16 -21.99
CA SER A 491 -18.80 -18.10 -21.37
C SER A 491 -17.29 -18.41 -21.41
N GLY A 492 -16.48 -17.36 -21.45
CA GLY A 492 -15.04 -17.44 -21.27
C GLY A 492 -14.67 -18.07 -19.93
N LYS A 493 -13.59 -18.83 -19.92
CA LYS A 493 -13.06 -19.56 -18.76
C LYS A 493 -11.68 -19.06 -18.33
N TYR A 494 -11.38 -19.26 -17.06
CA TYR A 494 -10.03 -19.19 -16.51
C TYR A 494 -9.59 -20.61 -16.12
N ASP A 495 -8.39 -20.99 -16.53
CA ASP A 495 -7.90 -22.35 -16.36
C ASP A 495 -7.72 -22.67 -14.88
N THR A 496 -8.48 -23.63 -14.39
CA THR A 496 -8.45 -24.11 -13.00
C THR A 496 -8.05 -25.59 -12.93
N THR A 497 -7.56 -26.16 -14.03
CA THR A 497 -7.21 -27.57 -14.12
C THR A 497 -5.85 -27.86 -13.48
N PHE A 498 -5.80 -27.88 -12.15
CA PHE A 498 -4.56 -28.09 -11.37
C PHE A 498 -3.88 -29.48 -11.52
N CYS A 499 -4.38 -30.38 -12.36
CA CYS A 499 -3.99 -31.80 -12.31
C CYS A 499 -3.49 -32.42 -13.61
N GLU A 500 -2.41 -33.20 -13.48
CA GLU A 500 -1.67 -33.83 -14.58
C GLU A 500 -2.43 -34.98 -15.28
N PRO A 501 -2.34 -35.08 -16.63
CA PRO A 501 -1.89 -34.02 -17.54
C PRO A 501 -2.85 -32.84 -17.56
N GLN A 502 -2.34 -31.66 -17.28
CA GLN A 502 -3.06 -30.40 -17.40
C GLN A 502 -3.31 -30.15 -18.89
N ASP A 503 -4.55 -29.83 -19.27
CA ASP A 503 -4.85 -29.46 -20.66
C ASP A 503 -4.46 -28.01 -20.93
N TRP A 504 -4.53 -27.15 -19.90
CA TRP A 504 -4.27 -25.71 -19.95
C TRP A 504 -5.20 -24.98 -20.93
N GLU A 505 -6.35 -25.57 -21.21
CA GLU A 505 -7.35 -25.02 -22.13
C GLU A 505 -8.30 -24.13 -21.34
N LEU A 506 -8.65 -22.95 -21.87
CA LEU A 506 -9.67 -22.08 -21.28
C LEU A 506 -11.06 -22.57 -21.73
N GLU A 507 -11.49 -23.72 -21.23
CA GLU A 507 -12.72 -24.37 -21.69
C GLU A 507 -13.48 -25.06 -20.55
N ALA A 508 -14.71 -25.45 -20.85
CA ALA A 508 -15.44 -26.29 -19.92
C ALA A 508 -14.70 -27.64 -19.74
N ALA A 509 -14.33 -28.08 -18.53
CA ALA A 509 -15.05 -27.87 -17.27
C ALA A 509 -14.32 -26.97 -16.25
N ASP A 510 -13.63 -25.92 -16.68
CA ASP A 510 -13.03 -24.94 -15.77
C ASP A 510 -14.06 -24.36 -14.80
N ALA A 511 -13.64 -24.23 -13.54
CA ALA A 511 -14.48 -23.82 -12.43
C ALA A 511 -14.77 -22.31 -12.40
N LEU A 512 -13.94 -21.51 -13.06
CA LEU A 512 -14.11 -20.07 -13.15
C LEU A 512 -14.52 -19.66 -14.55
N SER A 513 -15.52 -18.77 -14.62
CA SER A 513 -15.85 -18.04 -15.83
C SER A 513 -15.47 -16.57 -15.68
N ASP A 514 -15.28 -15.89 -16.81
CA ASP A 514 -15.34 -14.44 -16.83
C ASP A 514 -16.75 -13.98 -16.45
N MET A 515 -16.86 -13.22 -15.37
CA MET A 515 -18.12 -12.80 -14.77
C MET A 515 -18.98 -12.00 -15.76
N GLY A 516 -18.35 -11.07 -16.48
CA GLY A 516 -19.08 -10.21 -17.41
C GLY A 516 -19.57 -10.97 -18.66
N ASN A 517 -18.72 -11.83 -19.20
CA ASN A 517 -19.13 -12.68 -20.31
C ASN A 517 -20.17 -13.73 -19.89
N PHE A 518 -20.09 -14.29 -18.68
CA PHE A 518 -21.13 -15.17 -18.14
C PHE A 518 -22.47 -14.44 -17.95
N ALA A 519 -22.46 -13.21 -17.44
CA ALA A 519 -23.65 -12.37 -17.32
C ALA A 519 -24.29 -12.08 -18.70
N GLU A 520 -23.47 -11.78 -19.71
CA GLU A 520 -23.93 -11.61 -21.10
C GLU A 520 -24.61 -12.89 -21.62
N GLN A 521 -23.98 -14.06 -21.41
CA GLN A 521 -24.55 -15.34 -21.83
C GLN A 521 -25.87 -15.67 -21.10
N LEU A 522 -26.01 -15.32 -19.82
CA LEU A 522 -27.30 -15.40 -19.12
C LEU A 522 -28.35 -14.51 -19.81
N GLY A 523 -27.97 -13.28 -20.19
CA GLY A 523 -28.82 -12.39 -20.99
C GLY A 523 -29.29 -13.01 -22.30
N ILE A 524 -28.43 -13.74 -22.99
CA ILE A 524 -28.75 -14.44 -24.25
C ILE A 524 -29.71 -15.62 -24.00
N GLU A 525 -29.40 -16.52 -23.06
CA GLU A 525 -30.15 -17.75 -22.81
C GLU A 525 -31.54 -17.50 -22.20
N PHE A 526 -31.67 -16.47 -21.34
CA PHE A 526 -32.94 -16.09 -20.72
C PHE A 526 -33.69 -15.01 -21.53
N GLY A 527 -33.00 -14.30 -22.42
CA GLY A 527 -33.48 -13.20 -23.24
C GLY A 527 -33.21 -11.83 -22.60
N GLU A 528 -32.66 -10.90 -23.38
CA GLU A 528 -32.16 -9.59 -22.92
C GLU A 528 -33.21 -8.74 -22.20
N THR A 529 -34.49 -8.94 -22.51
CA THR A 529 -35.62 -8.20 -21.88
C THR A 529 -36.29 -8.97 -20.74
N SER A 530 -35.80 -10.16 -20.40
CA SER A 530 -36.26 -10.92 -19.23
C SER A 530 -35.72 -10.27 -17.94
N ALA A 531 -36.32 -10.59 -16.79
CA ALA A 531 -35.84 -10.06 -15.51
C ALA A 531 -34.38 -10.46 -15.24
N ILE A 532 -34.03 -11.73 -15.51
CA ILE A 532 -32.65 -12.25 -15.42
C ILE A 532 -31.73 -11.51 -16.39
N GLY A 533 -32.13 -11.35 -17.65
CA GLY A 533 -31.30 -10.68 -18.66
C GLY A 533 -31.07 -9.19 -18.37
N ILE A 534 -32.08 -8.48 -17.86
CA ILE A 534 -31.94 -7.09 -17.42
C ILE A 534 -30.98 -6.99 -16.23
N ALA A 535 -31.15 -7.86 -15.21
CA ALA A 535 -30.28 -7.86 -14.04
C ALA A 535 -28.82 -8.20 -14.39
N ALA A 536 -28.61 -9.21 -15.25
CA ALA A 536 -27.27 -9.61 -15.68
C ALA A 536 -26.58 -8.52 -16.52
N ASN A 537 -27.31 -7.84 -17.41
CA ASN A 537 -26.76 -6.72 -18.18
C ASN A 537 -26.43 -5.49 -17.30
N GLU A 538 -27.16 -5.28 -16.21
CA GLU A 538 -26.82 -4.25 -15.22
C GLU A 538 -25.47 -4.57 -14.54
N THR A 539 -25.21 -5.84 -14.20
CA THR A 539 -23.89 -6.26 -13.69
C THR A 539 -22.79 -5.89 -14.66
N ASN A 540 -22.95 -6.12 -15.97
CA ASN A 540 -21.95 -5.73 -16.97
C ASN A 540 -21.69 -4.23 -16.97
N THR A 541 -22.75 -3.42 -16.89
CA THR A 541 -22.63 -1.96 -16.83
C THR A 541 -21.84 -1.52 -15.59
N LEU A 542 -22.06 -2.17 -14.44
CA LEU A 542 -21.35 -1.84 -13.21
C LEU A 542 -19.91 -2.37 -13.20
N LEU A 543 -19.65 -3.52 -13.82
CA LEU A 543 -18.29 -4.02 -14.03
C LEU A 543 -17.47 -3.08 -14.90
N GLU A 544 -18.04 -2.54 -15.98
CA GLU A 544 -17.38 -1.53 -16.82
C GLU A 544 -17.03 -0.24 -16.05
N ASN A 545 -17.84 0.14 -15.05
CA ASN A 545 -17.55 1.28 -14.19
C ASN A 545 -16.48 0.95 -13.14
N ALA A 546 -16.49 -0.27 -12.61
CA ALA A 546 -15.53 -0.71 -11.60
C ALA A 546 -14.13 -0.92 -12.18
N ILE A 547 -14.02 -1.50 -13.39
CA ILE A 547 -12.74 -1.82 -14.04
C ILE A 547 -12.28 -0.61 -14.87
N PHE A 548 -11.47 0.26 -14.27
CA PHE A 548 -10.99 1.48 -14.96
C PHE A 548 -9.73 1.26 -15.80
N ALA A 549 -9.01 0.14 -15.61
CA ALA A 549 -7.88 -0.23 -16.47
C ALA A 549 -7.80 -1.75 -16.66
N ARG A 550 -7.42 -2.15 -17.87
CA ARG A 550 -7.33 -3.55 -18.30
C ARG A 550 -6.27 -3.71 -19.38
N TYR A 551 -5.32 -4.62 -19.17
CA TYR A 551 -4.27 -4.96 -20.13
C TYR A 551 -4.28 -6.46 -20.38
N PHE A 552 -4.09 -6.89 -21.62
CA PHE A 552 -4.05 -8.31 -21.94
C PHE A 552 -3.20 -8.62 -23.17
N VAL A 553 -2.64 -9.83 -23.16
CA VAL A 553 -1.94 -10.44 -24.29
C VAL A 553 -2.45 -11.86 -24.49
N ASN A 554 -2.96 -12.12 -25.68
CA ASN A 554 -3.34 -13.46 -26.12
C ASN A 554 -2.09 -14.27 -26.49
N GLY A 555 -2.10 -15.58 -26.31
CA GLY A 555 -0.96 -16.41 -26.67
C GLY A 555 -0.97 -17.80 -26.07
N GLN A 556 0.13 -18.52 -26.26
CA GLN A 556 0.33 -19.86 -25.71
C GLN A 556 1.23 -19.74 -24.48
N PRO A 557 0.86 -20.30 -23.31
CA PRO A 557 1.72 -20.31 -22.14
C PRO A 557 2.91 -21.23 -22.37
N TRP A 558 4.13 -20.73 -22.07
CA TRP A 558 5.37 -21.46 -22.39
C TRP A 558 5.49 -22.81 -21.68
N PHE A 559 4.82 -22.96 -20.53
CA PHE A 559 4.83 -24.17 -19.71
C PHE A 559 3.82 -25.23 -20.16
N ALA A 560 2.86 -24.90 -21.04
CA ALA A 560 1.93 -25.91 -21.54
C ALA A 560 2.66 -26.88 -22.47
N ALA A 561 2.90 -28.10 -21.97
CA ALA A 561 3.57 -29.16 -22.71
C ALA A 561 2.61 -30.02 -23.56
N THR A 562 1.33 -29.61 -23.67
CA THR A 562 0.30 -30.31 -24.44
C THR A 562 0.47 -30.09 -25.95
N GLU A 563 0.08 -31.08 -26.76
CA GLU A 563 0.18 -31.03 -28.21
C GLU A 563 -1.18 -31.34 -28.86
N PRO A 564 -1.80 -30.37 -29.58
CA PRO A 564 -1.31 -29.01 -29.80
C PRO A 564 -1.32 -28.16 -28.50
N GLN A 565 -0.42 -27.17 -28.41
CA GLN A 565 -0.41 -26.23 -27.29
C GLN A 565 -1.66 -25.35 -27.30
N PRO A 566 -2.37 -25.20 -26.17
CA PRO A 566 -3.56 -24.37 -26.09
C PRO A 566 -3.20 -22.90 -26.26
N THR A 567 -4.13 -22.16 -26.83
CA THR A 567 -4.03 -20.70 -26.98
C THR A 567 -5.05 -20.05 -26.06
N TRP A 568 -4.58 -19.15 -25.22
CA TRP A 568 -5.42 -18.33 -24.36
C TRP A 568 -5.83 -17.07 -25.11
N THR A 569 -7.13 -16.81 -25.16
CA THR A 569 -7.74 -15.65 -25.83
C THR A 569 -8.67 -14.92 -24.87
N PHE A 570 -8.42 -13.63 -24.66
CA PHE A 570 -9.13 -12.79 -23.70
C PHE A 570 -9.91 -11.64 -24.34
N ASP A 571 -10.06 -11.62 -25.68
CA ASP A 571 -10.66 -10.48 -26.40
C ASP A 571 -12.08 -10.11 -25.91
N GLU A 572 -12.86 -11.10 -25.49
CA GLU A 572 -14.25 -10.94 -25.04
C GLU A 572 -14.41 -10.92 -23.52
N TYR A 573 -13.31 -10.93 -22.76
CA TYR A 573 -13.34 -11.07 -21.29
C TYR A 573 -13.35 -9.71 -20.61
N MET A 574 -14.18 -9.51 -19.60
CA MET A 574 -14.11 -8.30 -18.77
C MET A 574 -12.88 -8.30 -17.84
N GLY A 575 -12.47 -9.47 -17.35
CA GLY A 575 -11.27 -9.65 -16.52
C GLY A 575 -11.52 -9.89 -15.04
N ILE A 576 -12.76 -10.21 -14.66
CA ILE A 576 -13.11 -10.61 -13.29
C ILE A 576 -13.61 -12.06 -13.31
N GLY A 577 -13.01 -12.91 -12.50
CA GLY A 577 -13.42 -14.30 -12.32
C GLY A 577 -14.66 -14.44 -11.43
N LEU A 578 -15.48 -15.44 -11.72
CA LEU A 578 -16.59 -15.90 -10.88
C LEU A 578 -16.64 -17.43 -10.87
N TYR A 579 -16.85 -18.01 -9.69
CA TYR A 579 -17.06 -19.45 -9.55
C TYR A 579 -18.37 -19.91 -10.20
N THR A 580 -18.27 -20.83 -11.17
CA THR A 580 -19.35 -21.24 -12.07
C THR A 580 -19.27 -22.71 -12.48
N ASP A 581 -18.69 -23.61 -11.68
CA ASP A 581 -18.55 -25.04 -12.01
C ASP A 581 -19.92 -25.77 -12.10
N PHE A 582 -20.65 -25.54 -13.20
CA PHE A 582 -21.99 -26.04 -13.47
C PHE A 582 -21.99 -27.32 -14.32
N GLN A 583 -20.87 -27.64 -14.96
CA GLN A 583 -20.71 -28.89 -15.69
C GLN A 583 -20.18 -30.00 -14.78
N GLY A 584 -19.17 -29.70 -13.96
CA GLY A 584 -18.39 -30.72 -13.28
C GLY A 584 -17.80 -31.75 -14.25
N THR A 585 -17.38 -32.88 -13.70
CA THR A 585 -16.91 -34.03 -14.47
C THR A 585 -17.62 -35.29 -13.98
N THR A 586 -18.33 -35.96 -14.89
CA THR A 586 -18.86 -37.30 -14.62
C THR A 586 -17.78 -38.34 -14.82
N VAL A 587 -17.68 -39.28 -13.88
CA VAL A 587 -16.67 -40.35 -13.92
C VAL A 587 -17.30 -41.64 -14.41
N ALA A 588 -16.70 -42.22 -15.45
CA ALA A 588 -17.19 -43.48 -16.01
C ALA A 588 -17.20 -44.59 -14.94
N GLY A 589 -18.35 -45.21 -14.73
CA GLY A 589 -18.54 -46.26 -13.74
C GLY A 589 -18.97 -45.78 -12.35
N THR A 590 -19.08 -44.48 -12.13
CA THR A 590 -19.76 -43.91 -10.95
C THR A 590 -21.06 -43.24 -11.37
N SER A 591 -22.00 -43.09 -10.43
CA SER A 591 -23.18 -42.24 -10.58
C SER A 591 -22.94 -40.85 -9.96
N LYS A 592 -21.68 -40.44 -9.82
CA LYS A 592 -21.27 -39.26 -9.05
C LYS A 592 -20.63 -38.24 -9.99
N THR A 593 -21.04 -36.98 -9.88
CA THR A 593 -20.38 -35.84 -10.55
C THR A 593 -19.33 -35.28 -9.62
N TYR A 594 -18.15 -34.96 -10.15
CA TYR A 594 -17.06 -34.36 -9.40
C TYR A 594 -16.88 -32.91 -9.83
N LEU A 595 -16.82 -32.02 -8.83
CA LEU A 595 -16.53 -30.60 -9.00
C LEU A 595 -15.10 -30.32 -8.56
N SER A 596 -14.60 -29.15 -8.97
CA SER A 596 -13.40 -28.54 -8.43
C SER A 596 -13.45 -28.43 -6.90
N TRP A 597 -12.29 -28.30 -6.27
CA TRP A 597 -12.16 -28.38 -4.82
C TRP A 597 -12.86 -27.21 -4.10
N GLN A 598 -13.01 -26.05 -4.75
CA GLN A 598 -13.73 -24.89 -4.21
C GLN A 598 -15.20 -25.22 -3.88
N ALA A 599 -15.83 -26.11 -4.66
CA ALA A 599 -17.20 -26.56 -4.40
C ALA A 599 -17.38 -27.21 -3.01
N HIS A 600 -16.28 -27.63 -2.36
CA HIS A 600 -16.32 -28.19 -1.01
C HIS A 600 -16.83 -27.19 0.03
N TRP A 601 -16.56 -25.92 -0.22
CA TRP A 601 -16.85 -24.81 0.67
C TRP A 601 -18.07 -24.00 0.22
N TYR A 602 -18.47 -24.11 -1.06
CA TYR A 602 -19.74 -23.62 -1.58
C TYR A 602 -20.91 -24.54 -1.13
N THR A 603 -21.20 -24.63 0.18
CA THR A 603 -22.36 -25.35 0.72
C THR A 603 -22.87 -24.76 2.03
N ASP A 604 -24.17 -24.90 2.32
CA ASP A 604 -24.78 -24.52 3.60
C ASP A 604 -24.61 -25.58 4.70
N LYS A 605 -24.02 -26.74 4.36
CA LYS A 605 -23.90 -27.89 5.27
C LYS A 605 -22.56 -27.88 5.99
N VAL A 606 -22.64 -27.69 7.30
CA VAL A 606 -21.52 -27.98 8.21
C VAL A 606 -21.31 -29.50 8.28
N THR A 607 -20.09 -29.94 8.00
CA THR A 607 -19.67 -31.34 8.16
C THR A 607 -18.45 -31.42 9.07
N SER A 608 -18.06 -32.62 9.49
CA SER A 608 -16.82 -32.80 10.28
C SER A 608 -15.55 -32.40 9.52
N ASP A 609 -15.63 -32.40 8.19
CA ASP A 609 -14.55 -32.13 7.25
C ASP A 609 -14.69 -30.77 6.53
N ASN A 610 -15.82 -30.08 6.72
CA ASN A 610 -16.02 -28.66 6.41
C ASN A 610 -16.72 -27.99 7.60
N PRO A 611 -15.96 -27.57 8.63
CA PRO A 611 -16.55 -26.89 9.78
C PRO A 611 -17.01 -25.46 9.46
N ASN A 612 -16.48 -24.85 8.40
CA ASN A 612 -16.71 -23.44 8.03
C ASN A 612 -17.23 -23.34 6.59
N PRO A 613 -18.44 -23.84 6.30
CA PRO A 613 -19.09 -23.62 5.00
C PRO A 613 -19.11 -22.13 4.63
N TYR A 614 -18.99 -21.83 3.34
CA TYR A 614 -18.97 -20.47 2.81
C TYR A 614 -17.85 -19.58 3.38
N SER A 615 -16.79 -20.16 3.94
CA SER A 615 -15.72 -19.39 4.57
C SER A 615 -15.06 -18.38 3.63
N PHE A 616 -15.03 -18.60 2.32
CA PHE A 616 -14.52 -17.59 1.36
C PHE A 616 -15.60 -16.67 0.77
N VAL A 617 -16.89 -16.89 1.02
CA VAL A 617 -18.00 -16.06 0.51
C VAL A 617 -18.91 -15.62 1.66
N THR A 618 -18.91 -14.34 1.98
CA THR A 618 -19.77 -13.78 3.04
C THR A 618 -21.03 -13.17 2.44
N ASP A 619 -22.19 -13.61 2.92
CA ASP A 619 -23.50 -12.99 2.64
C ASP A 619 -23.78 -12.74 1.15
N THR A 620 -23.65 -13.78 0.31
CA THR A 620 -24.07 -13.72 -1.10
C THR A 620 -25.38 -14.50 -1.31
N SER A 621 -26.00 -14.35 -2.48
CA SER A 621 -27.09 -15.23 -2.94
C SER A 621 -26.67 -16.15 -4.09
N TRP A 622 -25.43 -15.99 -4.57
CA TRP A 622 -24.87 -16.79 -5.65
C TRP A 622 -24.59 -18.22 -5.20
N ASP A 623 -24.19 -18.39 -3.95
CA ASP A 623 -24.06 -19.66 -3.27
C ASP A 623 -25.39 -20.43 -3.19
N ASP A 624 -26.49 -19.75 -2.87
CA ASP A 624 -27.83 -20.34 -2.91
C ASP A 624 -28.22 -20.81 -4.33
N VAL A 625 -27.89 -20.01 -5.35
CA VAL A 625 -28.09 -20.40 -6.76
C VAL A 625 -27.31 -21.67 -7.09
N PHE A 626 -26.05 -21.75 -6.64
CA PHE A 626 -25.21 -22.93 -6.86
C PHE A 626 -25.76 -24.18 -6.15
N GLN A 627 -26.21 -24.03 -4.90
CA GLN A 627 -26.88 -25.10 -4.16
C GLN A 627 -28.16 -25.57 -4.86
N GLN A 628 -28.95 -24.63 -5.35
CA GLN A 628 -30.19 -24.93 -6.05
C GLN A 628 -29.90 -25.66 -7.38
N PHE A 629 -28.93 -25.22 -8.18
CA PHE A 629 -28.56 -25.87 -9.44
C PHE A 629 -28.19 -27.34 -9.27
N TRP A 630 -27.44 -27.65 -8.21
CA TRP A 630 -26.98 -29.00 -7.91
C TRP A 630 -27.92 -29.81 -7.01
N GLN A 631 -29.11 -29.28 -6.70
CA GLN A 631 -30.06 -29.94 -5.84
C GLN A 631 -30.43 -31.34 -6.36
N GLY A 632 -30.30 -32.35 -5.50
CA GLY A 632 -30.65 -33.74 -5.81
C GLY A 632 -29.58 -34.53 -6.56
N GLU A 633 -28.46 -33.90 -6.95
CA GLU A 633 -27.33 -34.58 -7.57
C GLU A 633 -26.40 -35.22 -6.54
N SER A 634 -25.76 -36.33 -6.92
CA SER A 634 -24.70 -36.94 -6.10
C SER A 634 -23.37 -36.30 -6.47
N ILE A 635 -22.96 -35.31 -5.69
CA ILE A 635 -21.77 -34.50 -5.96
C ILE A 635 -20.59 -34.96 -5.09
N GLY A 636 -19.39 -34.85 -5.63
CA GLY A 636 -18.14 -34.90 -4.88
C GLY A 636 -17.22 -33.79 -5.32
N THR A 637 -16.19 -33.57 -4.53
CA THR A 637 -15.13 -32.62 -4.86
C THR A 637 -13.84 -33.40 -5.08
N THR A 638 -12.93 -32.85 -5.87
CA THR A 638 -11.59 -33.42 -6.02
C THR A 638 -10.61 -32.32 -6.39
N VAL A 639 -9.38 -32.42 -5.88
CA VAL A 639 -8.23 -31.63 -6.36
C VAL A 639 -7.83 -32.09 -7.76
N CYS A 640 -8.14 -33.35 -8.12
CA CYS A 640 -7.63 -34.00 -9.32
C CYS A 640 -8.69 -34.80 -10.08
N LEU A 641 -9.07 -34.31 -11.27
CA LEU A 641 -10.08 -34.96 -12.13
C LEU A 641 -9.48 -35.99 -13.12
N GLN A 642 -8.15 -36.01 -13.30
CA GLN A 642 -7.42 -36.88 -14.24
C GLN A 642 -7.30 -38.35 -13.81
N VAL A 643 -7.34 -38.68 -12.51
CA VAL A 643 -7.28 -40.09 -12.04
C VAL A 643 -8.39 -40.94 -12.70
N LEU A 644 -9.43 -40.31 -13.23
CA LEU A 644 -10.67 -40.95 -13.66
C LEU A 644 -10.88 -40.94 -15.19
N ARG A 645 -10.14 -40.11 -15.96
CA ARG A 645 -10.14 -40.12 -17.45
C ARG A 645 -9.30 -41.26 -18.05
N SER A 646 -8.39 -41.88 -17.28
CA SER A 646 -7.54 -43.00 -17.72
C SER A 646 -8.32 -44.26 -18.14
N SER A 647 -9.60 -44.36 -17.78
CA SER A 647 -10.50 -45.42 -18.24
C SER A 647 -11.08 -45.21 -19.65
N GLN A 648 -11.10 -43.97 -20.16
CA GLN A 648 -11.73 -43.64 -21.45
C GLN A 648 -10.76 -43.75 -22.65
N ARG A 649 -9.50 -43.30 -22.52
CA ARG A 649 -8.50 -43.39 -23.61
C ARG A 649 -7.94 -44.81 -23.81
N ALA A 650 -8.01 -45.67 -22.81
CA ALA A 650 -7.61 -47.08 -22.91
C ALA A 650 -8.60 -47.93 -23.73
N TYR A 651 -9.85 -47.48 -23.93
CA TYR A 651 -10.84 -48.22 -24.71
C TYR A 651 -10.86 -47.85 -26.21
N ASN A 652 -10.40 -46.66 -26.59
CA ASN A 652 -10.45 -46.19 -27.98
C ASN A 652 -9.13 -46.32 -28.75
N SER A 653 -8.04 -46.80 -28.13
CA SER A 653 -6.74 -46.99 -28.78
C SER A 653 -6.35 -48.46 -29.02
N ILE A 654 -7.15 -49.46 -28.61
CA ILE A 654 -6.91 -50.88 -28.93
C ILE A 654 -7.51 -51.21 -30.30
N ASN A 655 -7.00 -50.59 -31.37
CA ASN A 655 -7.17 -51.10 -32.73
C ASN A 655 -6.22 -50.48 -33.76
N GLN A 656 -4.99 -50.12 -33.39
CA GLN A 656 -3.91 -49.90 -34.35
C GLN A 656 -2.54 -50.00 -33.67
N PHE A 657 -1.58 -50.58 -34.39
CA PHE A 657 -0.16 -50.82 -34.06
C PHE A 657 0.25 -52.24 -33.65
N THR A 658 0.35 -53.06 -34.70
CA THR A 658 1.49 -53.89 -35.10
C THR A 658 2.61 -54.16 -34.08
N VAL A 659 2.74 -55.44 -33.75
CA VAL A 659 3.80 -56.10 -32.99
C VAL A 659 5.19 -55.89 -33.61
N TYR A 660 6.15 -55.40 -32.82
CA TYR A 660 7.57 -55.68 -33.03
C TYR A 660 8.15 -56.38 -31.79
N LEU A 661 8.41 -57.68 -31.95
CA LEU A 661 9.19 -58.51 -31.05
C LEU A 661 10.70 -58.24 -31.26
N PRO A 662 11.51 -58.24 -30.19
CA PRO A 662 12.87 -58.75 -30.27
C PRO A 662 12.99 -60.01 -29.40
N ILE A 663 13.13 -61.16 -30.07
CA ILE A 663 13.76 -62.36 -29.50
C ILE A 663 15.15 -62.45 -30.11
N ILE A 664 16.16 -62.73 -29.28
CA ILE A 664 17.35 -63.61 -29.46
C ILE A 664 18.26 -63.28 -28.25
N MET A 665 18.32 -64.06 -27.16
CA MET A 665 18.99 -65.36 -26.95
C MET A 665 20.43 -65.46 -27.50
N GLN A 666 21.43 -65.05 -26.72
CA GLN A 666 22.45 -65.92 -26.10
C GLN A 666 23.32 -65.13 -25.13
#